data_AF-A0A246R581-F1
#
_entry.id   AF-A0A246R581-F1
#
_cell.length_a   1.000
_cell.length_b   1.000
_cell.length_c   1.000
_cell.angle_alpha   90.00
_cell.angle_beta   90.00
_cell.angle_gamma   90.00
#
_symmetry.space_group_name_H-M   'P 1'
#
loop_
_entity.id
_entity.type
_entity.pdbx_description
1 polymer ?
#
loop_
_entity_poly.entity_id
_entity_poly.type
_entity_poly.pdbx_seq_one_letter_code
_entity_poly.pdbx_strand_id
1 'polypeptide(L)'
;MCDGRVVFVFPGQGAQWVGMAVELLGSSSVFAGRMAECERALGLFVDWSLVGVLGDEVALGRVEVVQPVLWAVMVSLAAVWESWGVRPSVVVGHSQGEIAAACVAGVLSLEDGARVVVSRSALIGGLSAGGVVGGMTSVGVGVDVVRGLLEGVSGVEVAAVNGPSATVVSGVVSGLEVVERWCEERGVRWRRVPVSYASHSSQVEGVRDELLRVLGGVRPGVSRVPFFSTVVGRVVDGGDLDAGYWFENLRRPVLLESVVAGLAGEGVGAFVEVSPHPVLVGAVVETVESVGSGAVVVGSLRRGEGGLSRLLLSAGELFVRGVGLDLSAWVPVGNRVELPSYAFQRRRFWLGSVGGDVRSVGLVAARHSLVAGSMRLADGDGVVLTGRLSVQSHGWLVDHVVGDVVLVPGAALVELAVRAGDEVGCDRVEELTLHTPLELPRRGGVHLQVVLGGPDGSGRRGLGIYSRLDDAGVDVPFTRHASAVLVGGGGAVVGGVVPWPPVGAEVVSVEGFYEGLAEAGYRYGPVFRGLRAAWCRGGEVFAEVVLPEGVEAQGFALHPALLDGALQAIALVPGVVAEDRPRLPFAFTGVEVGAVGATVLRVRLVRGDDGSVSVSATDPAGVPVVTIESLITRP
;
A
#
# COMPACT_ATOMS: atom_id res chain seq x y z
N MET A 1 -3.32 -16.54 -13.71
CA MET A 1 -4.01 -15.37 -13.15
C MET A 1 -5.45 -15.50 -13.59
N CYS A 2 -6.37 -15.85 -12.69
CA CYS A 2 -7.78 -15.93 -13.05
C CYS A 2 -8.30 -14.51 -13.30
N ASP A 3 -9.21 -14.36 -14.26
CA ASP A 3 -9.84 -13.07 -14.53
C ASP A 3 -10.84 -12.71 -13.42
N GLY A 4 -11.26 -11.45 -13.33
CA GLY A 4 -12.23 -11.01 -12.31
C GLY A 4 -13.68 -11.48 -12.56
N ARG A 5 -13.93 -12.39 -13.51
CA ARG A 5 -15.29 -12.85 -13.83
C ARG A 5 -15.82 -13.76 -12.73
N VAL A 6 -17.09 -13.55 -12.39
CA VAL A 6 -17.82 -14.32 -11.38
C VAL A 6 -18.95 -15.08 -12.06
N VAL A 7 -19.09 -16.35 -11.73
CA VAL A 7 -20.22 -17.19 -12.16
C VAL A 7 -21.17 -17.37 -10.99
N PHE A 8 -22.45 -17.07 -11.20
CA PHE A 8 -23.48 -17.45 -10.24
C PHE A 8 -24.01 -18.84 -10.58
N VAL A 9 -23.96 -19.74 -9.61
CA VAL A 9 -24.43 -21.12 -9.70
C VAL A 9 -25.67 -21.27 -8.83
N PHE A 10 -26.79 -21.64 -9.42
CA PHE A 10 -28.08 -21.79 -8.74
C PHE A 10 -28.41 -23.26 -8.58
N PRO A 11 -28.42 -23.82 -7.35
CA PRO A 11 -28.70 -25.23 -7.15
C PRO A 11 -30.17 -25.60 -7.40
N GLY A 12 -30.40 -26.90 -7.53
CA GLY A 12 -31.74 -27.48 -7.58
C GLY A 12 -32.39 -27.58 -6.20
N GLN A 13 -33.20 -28.62 -6.01
CA GLN A 13 -33.78 -28.94 -4.71
C GLN A 13 -32.75 -29.59 -3.77
N GLY A 14 -32.84 -29.31 -2.47
CA GLY A 14 -31.97 -29.91 -1.43
C GLY A 14 -31.32 -28.89 -0.49
N ALA A 15 -31.25 -27.63 -0.90
CA ALA A 15 -30.68 -26.54 -0.10
C ALA A 15 -31.61 -26.03 1.01
N GLN A 16 -32.89 -26.43 1.01
CA GLN A 16 -33.89 -25.92 1.94
C GLN A 16 -33.65 -26.33 3.40
N TRP A 17 -34.07 -25.47 4.31
CA TRP A 17 -34.17 -25.74 5.75
C TRP A 17 -35.14 -24.74 6.40
N VAL A 18 -35.76 -25.12 7.52
CA VAL A 18 -36.73 -24.30 8.25
C VAL A 18 -36.04 -23.06 8.82
N GLY A 19 -36.58 -21.87 8.53
CA GLY A 19 -36.01 -20.60 8.95
C GLY A 19 -34.91 -20.07 8.02
N MET A 20 -34.71 -20.69 6.85
CA MET A 20 -33.72 -20.20 5.89
C MET A 20 -33.97 -18.75 5.49
N ALA A 21 -32.91 -17.94 5.51
CA ALA A 21 -32.92 -16.52 5.13
C ALA A 21 -33.92 -15.60 5.87
N VAL A 22 -34.59 -16.07 6.93
CA VAL A 22 -35.55 -15.26 7.70
C VAL A 22 -34.88 -14.05 8.33
N GLU A 23 -33.67 -14.22 8.88
CA GLU A 23 -32.90 -13.12 9.47
C GLU A 23 -32.57 -12.02 8.44
N LEU A 24 -32.37 -12.38 7.17
CA LEU A 24 -32.10 -11.43 6.10
C LEU A 24 -33.30 -10.52 5.78
N LEU A 25 -34.54 -10.92 6.10
CA LEU A 25 -35.72 -10.06 5.94
C LEU A 25 -35.63 -8.82 6.84
N GLY A 26 -35.01 -8.94 8.02
CA GLY A 26 -34.82 -7.82 8.95
C GLY A 26 -33.46 -7.13 8.83
N SER A 27 -32.43 -7.81 8.34
CA SER A 27 -31.04 -7.32 8.32
C SER A 27 -30.54 -6.84 6.95
N SER A 28 -31.27 -7.11 5.85
CA SER A 28 -30.92 -6.64 4.51
C SER A 28 -32.15 -6.09 3.78
N SER A 29 -32.18 -4.77 3.57
CA SER A 29 -33.26 -4.11 2.83
C SER A 29 -33.34 -4.55 1.36
N VAL A 30 -32.19 -4.87 0.75
CA VAL A 30 -32.11 -5.41 -0.61
C VAL A 30 -32.76 -6.80 -0.68
N PHE A 31 -32.44 -7.67 0.28
CA PHE A 31 -33.05 -9.00 0.36
C PHE A 31 -34.55 -8.91 0.58
N ALA A 32 -34.98 -8.12 1.56
CA ALA A 32 -36.40 -7.93 1.90
C ALA A 32 -37.20 -7.36 0.72
N GLY A 33 -36.65 -6.34 0.04
CA GLY A 33 -37.27 -5.75 -1.15
C GLY A 33 -37.45 -6.75 -2.28
N ARG A 34 -36.41 -7.54 -2.59
CA ARG A 34 -36.50 -8.56 -3.65
C ARG A 34 -37.41 -9.72 -3.26
N MET A 35 -37.41 -10.16 -2.00
CA MET A 35 -38.35 -11.17 -1.51
C MET A 35 -39.80 -10.70 -1.64
N ALA A 36 -40.09 -9.43 -1.36
CA ALA A 36 -41.43 -8.88 -1.51
C ALA A 36 -41.88 -8.78 -2.99
N GLU A 37 -40.96 -8.52 -3.92
CA GLU A 37 -41.24 -8.61 -5.36
C GLU A 37 -41.55 -10.05 -5.79
N CYS A 38 -40.77 -11.02 -5.33
CA CYS A 38 -41.02 -12.44 -5.57
C CYS A 38 -42.36 -12.88 -4.95
N GLU A 39 -42.71 -12.42 -3.75
CA GLU A 39 -44.01 -12.71 -3.12
C GLU A 39 -45.19 -12.18 -3.94
N ARG A 40 -45.10 -10.95 -4.47
CA ARG A 40 -46.14 -10.42 -5.37
C ARG A 40 -46.29 -11.23 -6.65
N ALA A 41 -45.17 -11.67 -7.24
CA ALA A 41 -45.20 -12.51 -8.44
C ALA A 41 -45.78 -13.91 -8.16
N LEU A 42 -45.39 -14.52 -7.04
CA LEU A 42 -45.92 -15.82 -6.62
C LEU A 42 -47.41 -15.76 -6.27
N GLY A 43 -47.87 -14.70 -5.61
CA GLY A 43 -49.27 -14.52 -5.21
C GLY A 43 -50.28 -14.49 -6.36
N LEU A 44 -49.82 -14.43 -7.62
CA LEU A 44 -50.67 -14.62 -8.80
C LEU A 44 -51.04 -16.09 -9.06
N PHE A 45 -50.30 -17.03 -8.47
CA PHE A 45 -50.38 -18.47 -8.75
C PHE A 45 -50.55 -19.32 -7.49
N VAL A 46 -50.36 -18.76 -6.29
CA VAL A 46 -50.47 -19.48 -5.01
C VAL A 46 -51.29 -18.70 -3.97
N ASP A 47 -51.92 -19.42 -3.06
CA ASP A 47 -52.76 -18.86 -1.98
C ASP A 47 -52.03 -18.77 -0.62
N TRP A 48 -50.74 -19.11 -0.57
CA TRP A 48 -49.92 -19.04 0.65
C TRP A 48 -48.97 -17.83 0.63
N SER A 49 -48.62 -17.34 1.82
CA SER A 49 -47.62 -16.26 1.97
C SER A 49 -46.21 -16.82 1.95
N LEU A 50 -45.33 -16.22 1.14
CA LEU A 50 -43.93 -16.62 1.01
C LEU A 50 -43.18 -16.49 2.33
N VAL A 51 -43.37 -15.38 3.05
CA VAL A 51 -42.73 -15.18 4.35
C VAL A 51 -43.32 -16.13 5.39
N GLY A 52 -44.63 -16.40 5.33
CA GLY A 52 -45.31 -17.30 6.26
C GLY A 52 -44.79 -18.74 6.22
N VAL A 53 -44.44 -19.25 5.04
CA VAL A 53 -44.00 -20.66 4.88
C VAL A 53 -42.52 -20.89 5.18
N LEU A 54 -41.68 -19.86 5.32
CA LEU A 54 -40.25 -20.02 5.63
C LEU A 54 -40.00 -20.70 6.99
N GLY A 55 -40.90 -20.51 7.95
CA GLY A 55 -40.86 -21.13 9.27
C GLY A 55 -41.67 -22.42 9.41
N ASP A 56 -42.34 -22.88 8.35
CA ASP A 56 -43.26 -24.02 8.39
C ASP A 56 -42.61 -25.26 7.77
N GLU A 57 -42.19 -26.19 8.62
CA GLU A 57 -41.57 -27.46 8.21
C GLU A 57 -42.48 -28.30 7.32
N VAL A 58 -43.78 -28.34 7.62
CA VAL A 58 -44.75 -29.14 6.88
C VAL A 58 -44.95 -28.54 5.50
N ALA A 59 -45.06 -27.22 5.41
CA ALA A 59 -45.15 -26.53 4.12
C ALA A 59 -43.91 -26.76 3.27
N LEU A 60 -42.70 -26.62 3.84
CA LEU A 60 -41.43 -26.85 3.14
C LEU A 60 -41.17 -28.32 2.77
N GLY A 61 -41.92 -29.26 3.33
CA GLY A 61 -41.91 -30.66 2.90
C GLY A 61 -42.60 -30.91 1.55
N ARG A 62 -43.45 -29.98 1.09
CA ARG A 62 -44.21 -30.10 -0.15
C ARG A 62 -43.44 -29.54 -1.34
N VAL A 63 -43.29 -30.31 -2.41
CA VAL A 63 -42.50 -29.93 -3.59
C VAL A 63 -43.04 -28.66 -4.26
N GLU A 64 -44.37 -28.55 -4.33
CA GLU A 64 -45.11 -27.43 -4.90
C GLU A 64 -44.95 -26.13 -4.12
N VAL A 65 -44.46 -26.19 -2.87
CA VAL A 65 -44.13 -25.03 -2.05
C VAL A 65 -42.62 -24.77 -2.05
N VAL A 66 -41.82 -25.79 -1.76
CA VAL A 66 -40.37 -25.62 -1.53
C VAL A 66 -39.62 -25.14 -2.77
N GLN A 67 -40.02 -25.56 -3.97
CA GLN A 67 -39.40 -25.12 -5.22
C GLN A 67 -39.59 -23.60 -5.46
N PRO A 68 -40.84 -23.06 -5.43
CA PRO A 68 -41.07 -21.62 -5.45
C PRO A 68 -40.37 -20.83 -4.34
N VAL A 69 -40.35 -21.36 -3.11
CA VAL A 69 -39.68 -20.69 -1.98
C VAL A 69 -38.16 -20.62 -2.22
N LEU A 70 -37.53 -21.73 -2.64
CA LEU A 70 -36.11 -21.75 -2.99
C LEU A 70 -35.80 -20.77 -4.13
N TRP A 71 -36.62 -20.74 -5.18
CA TRP A 71 -36.48 -19.76 -6.27
C TRP A 71 -36.46 -18.32 -5.74
N ALA A 72 -37.42 -17.95 -4.89
CA ALA A 72 -37.49 -16.60 -4.35
C ALA A 72 -36.28 -16.25 -3.47
N VAL A 73 -35.82 -17.18 -2.63
CA VAL A 73 -34.61 -17.00 -1.81
C VAL A 73 -33.37 -16.83 -2.69
N MET A 74 -33.19 -17.67 -3.71
CA MET A 74 -32.05 -17.60 -4.61
C MET A 74 -32.01 -16.29 -5.41
N VAL A 75 -33.14 -15.86 -5.98
CA VAL A 75 -33.25 -14.56 -6.68
C VAL A 75 -32.95 -13.39 -5.74
N SER A 76 -33.39 -13.48 -4.49
CA SER A 76 -33.16 -12.43 -3.48
C SER A 76 -31.72 -12.40 -2.98
N LEU A 77 -31.07 -13.55 -2.81
CA LEU A 77 -29.64 -13.63 -2.51
C LEU A 77 -28.79 -13.07 -3.66
N ALA A 78 -29.14 -13.36 -4.92
CA ALA A 78 -28.46 -12.79 -6.08
C ALA A 78 -28.49 -11.25 -6.05
N ALA A 79 -29.65 -10.65 -5.74
CA ALA A 79 -29.77 -9.22 -5.61
C ALA A 79 -28.86 -8.63 -4.51
N VAL A 80 -28.68 -9.33 -3.39
CA VAL A 80 -27.74 -8.89 -2.33
C VAL A 80 -26.31 -8.93 -2.83
N TRP A 81 -25.88 -10.02 -3.48
CA TRP A 81 -24.53 -10.11 -4.05
C TRP A 81 -24.26 -8.99 -5.07
N GLU A 82 -25.21 -8.73 -5.97
CA GLU A 82 -25.11 -7.65 -6.95
C GLU A 82 -25.02 -6.27 -6.29
N SER A 83 -25.73 -6.05 -5.18
CA SER A 83 -25.66 -4.81 -4.40
C SER A 83 -24.30 -4.59 -3.74
N TRP A 84 -23.53 -5.66 -3.54
CA TRP A 84 -22.17 -5.62 -3.01
C TRP A 84 -21.10 -5.58 -4.11
N GLY A 85 -21.51 -5.31 -5.35
CA GLY A 85 -20.60 -5.24 -6.50
C GLY A 85 -20.20 -6.61 -7.06
N VAL A 86 -20.61 -7.72 -6.46
CA VAL A 86 -20.39 -9.07 -7.00
C VAL A 86 -21.46 -9.35 -8.04
N ARG A 87 -21.15 -9.05 -9.31
CA ARG A 87 -22.07 -9.22 -10.44
C ARG A 87 -21.67 -10.43 -11.29
N PRO A 88 -22.63 -11.28 -11.71
CA PRO A 88 -22.31 -12.43 -12.53
C PRO A 88 -21.93 -12.00 -13.95
N SER A 89 -20.83 -12.56 -14.45
CA SER A 89 -20.48 -12.53 -15.88
C SER A 89 -21.15 -13.67 -16.65
N VAL A 90 -21.56 -14.73 -15.95
CA VAL A 90 -22.33 -15.86 -16.48
C VAL A 90 -23.22 -16.39 -15.35
N VAL A 91 -24.42 -16.87 -15.69
CA VAL A 91 -25.26 -17.63 -14.76
C VAL A 91 -25.37 -19.08 -15.21
N VAL A 92 -25.39 -20.00 -14.24
CA VAL A 92 -25.56 -21.44 -14.41
C VAL A 92 -26.61 -21.90 -13.42
N GLY A 93 -27.57 -22.72 -13.85
CA GLY A 93 -28.53 -23.34 -12.93
C GLY A 93 -28.45 -24.86 -12.99
N HIS A 94 -28.80 -25.53 -11.88
CA HIS A 94 -28.91 -26.98 -11.80
C HIS A 94 -30.40 -27.35 -11.67
N SER A 95 -30.96 -28.01 -12.68
CA SER A 95 -32.40 -28.37 -12.71
C SER A 95 -33.27 -27.12 -12.50
N GLN A 96 -34.15 -27.09 -11.48
CA GLN A 96 -35.00 -25.93 -11.16
C GLN A 96 -34.21 -24.64 -10.89
N GLY A 97 -32.94 -24.73 -10.50
CA GLY A 97 -32.08 -23.56 -10.28
C GLY A 97 -31.93 -22.71 -11.54
N GLU A 98 -32.11 -23.30 -12.73
CA GLU A 98 -32.13 -22.56 -13.99
C GLU A 98 -33.25 -21.52 -14.06
N ILE A 99 -34.36 -21.70 -13.35
CA ILE A 99 -35.45 -20.72 -13.32
C ILE A 99 -35.00 -19.45 -12.59
N ALA A 100 -34.26 -19.60 -11.48
CA ALA A 100 -33.66 -18.47 -10.77
C ALA A 100 -32.55 -17.82 -11.61
N ALA A 101 -31.70 -18.62 -12.23
CA ALA A 101 -30.66 -18.14 -13.14
C ALA A 101 -31.25 -17.31 -14.29
N ALA A 102 -32.36 -17.76 -14.89
CA ALA A 102 -33.02 -17.06 -16.00
C ALA A 102 -33.63 -15.71 -15.55
N CYS A 103 -34.17 -15.64 -14.33
CA CYS A 103 -34.64 -14.37 -13.74
C CYS A 103 -33.48 -13.39 -13.52
N VAL A 104 -32.36 -13.87 -12.96
CA VAL A 104 -31.17 -13.05 -12.68
C VAL A 104 -30.50 -12.59 -13.98
N ALA A 105 -30.44 -13.44 -15.00
CA ALA A 105 -29.99 -13.05 -16.34
C ALA A 105 -30.94 -12.05 -17.03
N GLY A 106 -32.16 -11.85 -16.53
CA GLY A 106 -33.19 -11.01 -17.13
C GLY A 106 -33.91 -11.63 -18.32
N VAL A 107 -33.74 -12.94 -18.54
CA VAL A 107 -34.48 -13.68 -19.57
C VAL A 107 -35.94 -13.88 -19.15
N LEU A 108 -36.18 -14.20 -17.88
CA LEU A 108 -37.55 -14.27 -17.34
C LEU A 108 -37.84 -13.05 -16.47
N SER A 109 -39.06 -12.51 -16.60
CA SER A 109 -39.63 -11.63 -15.58
C SER A 109 -39.86 -12.41 -14.28
N LEU A 110 -40.04 -11.73 -13.14
CA LEU A 110 -40.38 -12.43 -11.89
C LEU A 110 -41.75 -13.13 -11.99
N GLU A 111 -42.70 -12.56 -12.73
CA GLU A 111 -44.00 -13.19 -12.98
C GLU A 111 -43.87 -14.45 -13.82
N ASP A 112 -43.09 -14.42 -14.90
CA ASP A 112 -42.84 -15.62 -15.72
C ASP A 112 -42.03 -16.66 -14.95
N GLY A 113 -41.02 -16.24 -14.18
CA GLY A 113 -40.28 -17.12 -13.28
C GLY A 113 -41.18 -17.82 -12.26
N ALA A 114 -42.07 -17.06 -11.63
CA ALA A 114 -43.10 -17.57 -10.72
C ALA A 114 -44.04 -18.56 -11.42
N ARG A 115 -44.53 -18.21 -12.62
CA ARG A 115 -45.38 -19.11 -13.44
C ARG A 115 -44.66 -20.43 -13.73
N VAL A 116 -43.41 -20.38 -14.17
CA VAL A 116 -42.61 -21.57 -14.49
C VAL A 116 -42.40 -22.42 -13.26
N VAL A 117 -41.89 -21.84 -12.15
CA VAL A 117 -41.56 -22.63 -10.96
C VAL A 117 -42.80 -23.22 -10.28
N VAL A 118 -43.90 -22.47 -10.18
CA VAL A 118 -45.15 -22.95 -9.56
C VAL A 118 -45.82 -24.02 -10.43
N SER A 119 -45.94 -23.78 -11.74
CA SER A 119 -46.60 -24.75 -12.62
C SER A 119 -45.81 -26.06 -12.71
N ARG A 120 -44.47 -25.96 -12.85
CA ARG A 120 -43.58 -27.12 -12.90
C ARG A 120 -43.64 -27.93 -11.60
N SER A 121 -43.52 -27.27 -10.45
CA SER A 121 -43.51 -27.97 -9.15
C SER A 121 -44.87 -28.59 -8.82
N ALA A 122 -45.98 -27.94 -9.17
CA ALA A 122 -47.33 -28.48 -8.99
C ALA A 122 -47.57 -29.75 -9.83
N LEU A 123 -47.15 -29.76 -11.09
CA LEU A 123 -47.27 -30.94 -11.95
C LEU A 123 -46.41 -32.11 -11.47
N ILE A 124 -45.21 -31.83 -10.99
CA ILE A 124 -44.35 -32.83 -10.35
C ILE A 124 -45.01 -33.40 -9.08
N GLY A 125 -45.58 -32.54 -8.22
CA GLY A 125 -46.34 -32.98 -7.04
C GLY A 125 -47.54 -33.86 -7.41
N GLY A 126 -48.22 -33.53 -8.52
CA GLY A 126 -49.32 -34.32 -9.07
C GLY A 126 -48.92 -35.73 -9.51
N LEU A 127 -47.70 -35.94 -10.02
CA LEU A 127 -47.21 -37.29 -10.37
C LEU A 127 -47.16 -38.21 -9.16
N SER A 128 -46.60 -37.73 -8.04
CA SER A 128 -46.53 -38.52 -6.80
C SER A 128 -47.94 -38.80 -6.24
N ALA A 129 -48.84 -37.81 -6.27
CA ALA A 129 -50.23 -38.01 -5.84
C ALA A 129 -51.02 -38.97 -6.74
N GLY A 130 -50.68 -39.02 -8.03
CA GLY A 130 -51.25 -39.95 -9.02
C GLY A 130 -50.69 -41.38 -8.95
N GLY A 131 -49.85 -41.70 -7.97
CA GLY A 131 -49.32 -43.06 -7.74
C GLY A 131 -48.05 -43.39 -8.52
N VAL A 132 -47.44 -42.44 -9.23
CA VAL A 132 -46.12 -42.64 -9.85
C VAL A 132 -45.05 -42.53 -8.77
N VAL A 133 -44.49 -43.67 -8.37
CA VAL A 133 -43.43 -43.74 -7.36
C VAL A 133 -42.07 -43.79 -8.03
N GLY A 134 -41.25 -42.78 -7.76
CA GLY A 134 -39.87 -42.71 -8.21
C GLY A 134 -38.95 -42.17 -7.12
N GLY A 135 -37.68 -42.03 -7.45
CA GLY A 135 -36.72 -41.40 -6.57
C GLY A 135 -35.46 -40.99 -7.30
N MET A 136 -34.50 -40.47 -6.55
CA MET A 136 -33.18 -40.12 -7.04
C MET A 136 -32.11 -40.51 -6.02
N THR A 137 -30.98 -41.00 -6.51
CA THR A 137 -29.84 -41.43 -5.68
C THR A 137 -28.56 -40.78 -6.19
N SER A 138 -27.88 -40.06 -5.30
CA SER A 138 -26.54 -39.54 -5.52
C SER A 138 -25.52 -40.64 -5.29
N VAL A 139 -24.61 -40.82 -6.23
CA VAL A 139 -23.58 -41.86 -6.25
C VAL A 139 -22.20 -41.20 -6.35
N GLY A 140 -21.29 -41.61 -5.47
CA GLY A 140 -19.94 -41.07 -5.32
C GLY A 140 -18.94 -41.59 -6.36
N VAL A 141 -19.36 -41.72 -7.62
CA VAL A 141 -18.50 -42.08 -8.76
C VAL A 141 -18.90 -41.29 -10.01
N GLY A 142 -17.97 -41.20 -10.97
CA GLY A 142 -18.16 -40.51 -12.24
C GLY A 142 -19.17 -41.22 -13.17
N VAL A 143 -19.66 -40.45 -14.14
CA VAL A 143 -20.79 -40.85 -15.00
C VAL A 143 -20.50 -42.11 -15.82
N ASP A 144 -19.26 -42.35 -16.24
CA ASP A 144 -18.94 -43.51 -17.08
C ASP A 144 -19.07 -44.84 -16.31
N VAL A 145 -18.70 -44.84 -15.02
CA VAL A 145 -18.90 -46.00 -14.14
C VAL A 145 -20.40 -46.26 -13.95
N VAL A 146 -21.17 -45.19 -13.73
CA VAL A 146 -22.63 -45.27 -13.57
C VAL A 146 -23.29 -45.76 -14.86
N ARG A 147 -22.90 -45.26 -16.03
CA ARG A 147 -23.45 -45.72 -17.32
C ARG A 147 -23.22 -47.21 -17.52
N GLY A 148 -22.01 -47.72 -17.25
CA GLY A 148 -21.73 -49.15 -17.32
C GLY A 148 -22.58 -49.99 -16.35
N LEU A 149 -22.86 -49.48 -15.14
CA LEU A 149 -23.79 -50.11 -14.21
C LEU A 149 -25.23 -50.15 -14.77
N LEU A 150 -25.69 -49.05 -15.35
CA LEU A 150 -27.08 -48.92 -15.80
C LEU A 150 -27.41 -49.77 -17.04
N GLU A 151 -26.43 -50.28 -17.79
CA GLU A 151 -26.67 -51.22 -18.90
C GLU A 151 -27.46 -52.47 -18.46
N GLY A 152 -27.32 -52.88 -17.19
CA GLY A 152 -28.04 -54.01 -16.59
C GLY A 152 -29.25 -53.63 -15.74
N VAL A 153 -29.60 -52.34 -15.63
CA VAL A 153 -30.65 -51.84 -14.71
C VAL A 153 -31.75 -51.15 -15.50
N SER A 154 -32.95 -51.75 -15.50
CA SER A 154 -34.11 -51.15 -16.18
C SER A 154 -34.78 -50.07 -15.32
N GLY A 155 -35.30 -49.03 -15.98
CA GLY A 155 -36.13 -47.99 -15.34
C GLY A 155 -35.36 -46.97 -14.51
N VAL A 156 -34.04 -46.86 -14.70
CA VAL A 156 -33.16 -45.86 -14.07
C VAL A 156 -32.33 -45.17 -15.14
N GLU A 157 -32.26 -43.84 -15.09
CA GLU A 157 -31.52 -42.99 -16.01
C GLU A 157 -30.54 -42.10 -15.22
N VAL A 158 -29.46 -41.67 -15.88
CA VAL A 158 -28.60 -40.61 -15.33
C VAL A 158 -29.40 -39.31 -15.30
N ALA A 159 -29.52 -38.71 -14.12
CA ALA A 159 -30.28 -37.49 -13.88
C ALA A 159 -29.40 -36.25 -13.81
N ALA A 160 -28.19 -36.37 -13.26
CA ALA A 160 -27.24 -35.27 -13.19
C ALA A 160 -25.80 -35.78 -13.17
N VAL A 161 -24.91 -35.05 -13.84
CA VAL A 161 -23.47 -35.21 -13.80
C VAL A 161 -22.92 -33.96 -13.11
N ASN A 162 -22.74 -34.06 -11.79
CA ASN A 162 -22.42 -32.90 -10.94
C ASN A 162 -20.92 -32.61 -10.87
N GLY A 163 -20.10 -33.65 -10.93
CA GLY A 163 -18.64 -33.55 -10.89
C GLY A 163 -17.96 -34.90 -11.12
N PRO A 164 -16.61 -34.93 -11.15
CA PRO A 164 -15.82 -36.11 -11.49
C PRO A 164 -16.13 -37.36 -10.67
N SER A 165 -16.52 -37.20 -9.40
CA SER A 165 -16.97 -38.29 -8.53
C SER A 165 -18.41 -38.11 -8.00
N ALA A 166 -19.25 -37.35 -8.70
CA ALA A 166 -20.61 -37.06 -8.25
C ALA A 166 -21.64 -37.18 -9.39
N THR A 167 -22.33 -38.32 -9.45
CA THR A 167 -23.41 -38.59 -10.41
C THR A 167 -24.72 -38.85 -9.68
N VAL A 168 -25.84 -38.33 -10.18
CA VAL A 168 -27.18 -38.63 -9.67
C VAL A 168 -27.92 -39.49 -10.69
N VAL A 169 -28.53 -40.57 -10.22
CA VAL A 169 -29.46 -41.40 -11.01
C VAL A 169 -30.89 -41.17 -10.54
N SER A 170 -31.85 -41.32 -11.43
CA SER A 170 -33.28 -41.22 -11.11
C SER A 170 -34.09 -42.28 -11.83
N GLY A 171 -35.16 -42.75 -11.20
CA GLY A 171 -36.03 -43.74 -11.81
C GLY A 171 -36.95 -44.45 -10.83
N VAL A 172 -37.37 -45.66 -11.20
CA VAL A 172 -38.21 -46.53 -10.36
C VAL A 172 -37.45 -47.01 -9.12
N VAL A 173 -38.16 -47.16 -8.01
CA VAL A 173 -37.57 -47.53 -6.71
C VAL A 173 -36.75 -48.81 -6.76
N SER A 174 -37.28 -49.86 -7.41
CA SER A 174 -36.60 -51.16 -7.52
C SER A 174 -35.29 -51.09 -8.30
N GLY A 175 -35.20 -50.22 -9.31
CA GLY A 175 -33.97 -50.02 -10.05
C GLY A 175 -32.93 -49.24 -9.24
N LEU A 176 -33.37 -48.23 -8.46
CA LEU A 176 -32.50 -47.50 -7.54
C LEU A 176 -31.91 -48.42 -6.47
N GLU A 177 -32.70 -49.34 -5.92
CA GLU A 177 -32.23 -50.34 -4.96
C GLU A 177 -31.11 -51.25 -5.52
N VAL A 178 -31.12 -51.51 -6.83
CA VAL A 178 -30.02 -52.25 -7.49
C VAL A 178 -28.74 -51.41 -7.51
N VAL A 179 -28.85 -50.12 -7.83
CA VAL A 179 -27.72 -49.19 -7.81
C VAL A 179 -27.17 -49.02 -6.39
N GLU A 180 -28.04 -48.89 -5.40
CA GLU A 180 -27.69 -48.75 -3.98
C GLU A 180 -26.95 -49.99 -3.47
N ARG A 181 -27.45 -51.19 -3.76
CA ARG A 181 -26.77 -52.46 -3.43
C ARG A 181 -25.40 -52.56 -4.10
N TRP A 182 -25.30 -52.20 -5.39
CA TRP A 182 -24.03 -52.19 -6.10
C TRP A 182 -23.01 -51.28 -5.40
N CYS A 183 -23.46 -50.13 -4.89
CA CYS A 183 -22.61 -49.20 -4.14
C CYS A 183 -22.16 -49.80 -2.81
N GLU A 184 -23.08 -50.40 -2.05
CA GLU A 184 -22.79 -51.07 -0.77
C GLU A 184 -21.74 -52.18 -0.94
N GLU A 185 -21.90 -53.06 -1.94
CA GLU A 185 -20.97 -54.15 -2.24
C GLU A 185 -19.54 -53.69 -2.54
N ARG A 186 -19.40 -52.47 -3.07
CA ARG A 186 -18.12 -51.90 -3.53
C ARG A 186 -17.57 -50.81 -2.61
N GLY A 187 -18.25 -50.52 -1.51
CA GLY A 187 -17.89 -49.44 -0.60
C GLY A 187 -17.96 -48.04 -1.24
N VAL A 188 -18.75 -47.88 -2.31
CA VAL A 188 -18.99 -46.59 -2.95
C VAL A 188 -19.98 -45.80 -2.11
N ARG A 189 -19.65 -44.54 -1.79
CA ARG A 189 -20.58 -43.67 -1.05
C ARG A 189 -21.79 -43.36 -1.91
N TRP A 190 -22.97 -43.46 -1.33
CA TRP A 190 -24.22 -43.07 -1.97
C TRP A 190 -25.18 -42.43 -0.97
N ARG A 191 -26.14 -41.66 -1.46
CA ARG A 191 -27.18 -41.03 -0.65
C ARG A 191 -28.46 -40.85 -1.46
N ARG A 192 -29.59 -41.25 -0.87
CA ARG A 192 -30.90 -40.96 -1.45
C ARG A 192 -31.26 -39.48 -1.31
N VAL A 193 -31.72 -38.89 -2.40
CA VAL A 193 -32.21 -37.50 -2.40
C VAL A 193 -33.64 -37.54 -1.84
N PRO A 194 -34.02 -36.63 -0.91
CA PRO A 194 -35.33 -36.64 -0.27
C PRO A 194 -36.42 -36.11 -1.23
N VAL A 195 -36.74 -36.90 -2.25
CA VAL A 195 -37.79 -36.67 -3.26
C VAL A 195 -38.53 -37.98 -3.55
N SER A 196 -39.82 -37.88 -3.82
CA SER A 196 -40.71 -39.01 -4.14
C SER A 196 -41.02 -39.15 -5.64
N TYR A 197 -40.23 -38.50 -6.50
CA TYR A 197 -40.37 -38.46 -7.95
C TYR A 197 -38.99 -38.54 -8.62
N ALA A 198 -38.94 -38.99 -9.87
CA ALA A 198 -37.70 -39.07 -10.66
C ALA A 198 -37.66 -37.99 -11.77
N SER A 199 -37.29 -36.75 -11.40
CA SER A 199 -36.96 -35.74 -12.42
C SER A 199 -35.72 -36.15 -13.22
N HIS A 200 -35.62 -35.66 -14.45
CA HIS A 200 -34.55 -35.99 -15.39
C HIS A 200 -34.56 -37.45 -15.85
N SER A 201 -35.77 -38.03 -15.96
CA SER A 201 -36.01 -39.37 -16.49
C SER A 201 -37.30 -39.42 -17.30
N SER A 202 -37.54 -40.54 -17.97
CA SER A 202 -38.81 -40.84 -18.66
C SER A 202 -40.05 -40.77 -17.77
N GLN A 203 -39.92 -40.80 -16.43
CA GLN A 203 -41.08 -40.68 -15.53
C GLN A 203 -41.81 -39.34 -15.63
N VAL A 204 -41.16 -38.28 -16.14
CA VAL A 204 -41.79 -36.95 -16.29
C VAL A 204 -42.52 -36.77 -17.63
N GLU A 205 -42.46 -37.73 -18.56
CA GLU A 205 -43.11 -37.62 -19.87
C GLU A 205 -44.63 -37.39 -19.75
N GLY A 206 -45.25 -37.95 -18.71
CA GLY A 206 -46.69 -37.80 -18.46
C GLY A 206 -47.15 -36.38 -18.16
N VAL A 207 -46.25 -35.46 -17.79
CA VAL A 207 -46.61 -34.04 -17.55
C VAL A 207 -46.29 -33.13 -18.72
N ARG A 208 -45.77 -33.66 -19.84
CA ARG A 208 -45.30 -32.87 -20.98
C ARG A 208 -46.35 -31.93 -21.54
N ASP A 209 -47.45 -32.48 -22.02
CA ASP A 209 -48.47 -31.71 -22.73
C ASP A 209 -49.10 -30.63 -21.85
N GLU A 210 -49.32 -30.98 -20.58
CA GLU A 210 -49.87 -30.07 -19.59
C GLU A 210 -48.87 -28.94 -19.24
N LEU A 211 -47.59 -29.26 -19.07
CA LEU A 211 -46.54 -28.26 -18.84
C LEU A 211 -46.42 -27.29 -20.03
N LEU A 212 -46.43 -27.82 -21.26
CA LEU A 212 -46.40 -26.99 -22.47
C LEU A 212 -47.60 -26.05 -22.54
N ARG A 213 -48.79 -26.55 -22.18
CA ARG A 213 -50.02 -25.77 -22.18
C ARG A 213 -50.00 -24.63 -21.17
N VAL A 214 -49.62 -24.91 -19.91
CA VAL A 214 -49.62 -23.89 -18.84
C VAL A 214 -48.50 -22.85 -19.01
N LEU A 215 -47.39 -23.24 -19.65
CA LEU A 215 -46.26 -22.35 -19.91
C LEU A 215 -46.32 -21.64 -21.28
N GLY A 216 -47.31 -21.92 -22.13
CA GLY A 216 -47.44 -21.25 -23.45
C GLY A 216 -47.59 -19.72 -23.39
N GLY A 217 -47.91 -19.17 -22.20
CA GLY A 217 -47.95 -17.73 -21.93
C GLY A 217 -46.60 -17.09 -21.61
N VAL A 218 -45.55 -17.86 -21.34
CA VAL A 218 -44.22 -17.34 -20.98
C VAL A 218 -43.62 -16.58 -22.17
N ARG A 219 -42.98 -15.45 -21.89
CA ARG A 219 -42.34 -14.59 -22.91
C ARG A 219 -40.87 -14.33 -22.53
N PRO A 220 -39.95 -15.20 -22.97
CA PRO A 220 -38.53 -15.01 -22.69
C PRO A 220 -37.99 -13.74 -23.36
N GLY A 221 -37.25 -12.95 -22.60
CA GLY A 221 -36.59 -11.72 -23.04
C GLY A 221 -35.14 -11.92 -23.46
N VAL A 222 -34.46 -10.82 -23.75
CA VAL A 222 -33.03 -10.81 -24.10
C VAL A 222 -32.19 -10.94 -22.83
N SER A 223 -31.23 -11.88 -22.85
CA SER A 223 -30.31 -12.09 -21.74
C SER A 223 -29.38 -10.89 -21.53
N ARG A 224 -29.36 -10.32 -20.33
CA ARG A 224 -28.42 -9.26 -19.92
C ARG A 224 -27.09 -9.83 -19.46
N VAL A 225 -27.11 -11.05 -18.94
CA VAL A 225 -25.95 -11.85 -18.55
C VAL A 225 -26.03 -13.17 -19.31
N PRO A 226 -24.93 -13.68 -19.90
CA PRO A 226 -24.92 -14.99 -20.54
C PRO A 226 -25.52 -16.08 -19.64
N PHE A 227 -26.51 -16.80 -20.17
CA PHE A 227 -27.15 -17.94 -19.51
C PHE A 227 -26.53 -19.22 -20.07
N PHE A 228 -25.80 -19.95 -19.25
CA PHE A 228 -25.18 -21.21 -19.63
C PHE A 228 -26.06 -22.38 -19.17
N SER A 229 -26.73 -23.00 -20.14
CA SER A 229 -27.67 -24.08 -19.88
C SER A 229 -26.95 -25.37 -19.55
N THR A 230 -27.35 -26.02 -18.47
CA THR A 230 -26.91 -27.37 -18.11
C THR A 230 -27.70 -28.46 -18.83
N VAL A 231 -28.80 -28.10 -19.50
CA VAL A 231 -29.58 -29.01 -20.35
C VAL A 231 -28.83 -29.31 -21.64
N VAL A 232 -28.27 -28.27 -22.27
CA VAL A 232 -27.56 -28.38 -23.56
C VAL A 232 -26.03 -28.31 -23.45
N GLY A 233 -25.49 -27.91 -22.29
CA GLY A 233 -24.04 -27.80 -22.08
C GLY A 233 -23.39 -26.65 -22.84
N ARG A 234 -24.13 -25.57 -23.12
CA ARG A 234 -23.63 -24.35 -23.78
C ARG A 234 -24.44 -23.12 -23.39
N VAL A 235 -23.94 -21.94 -23.74
CA VAL A 235 -24.74 -20.70 -23.73
C VAL A 235 -25.90 -20.83 -24.71
N VAL A 236 -27.08 -20.40 -24.28
CA VAL A 236 -28.32 -20.37 -25.09
C VAL A 236 -28.85 -18.95 -25.18
N ASP A 237 -29.54 -18.67 -26.28
CA ASP A 237 -30.21 -17.38 -26.45
C ASP A 237 -31.44 -17.30 -25.57
N GLY A 238 -31.69 -16.11 -24.99
CA GLY A 238 -32.81 -15.90 -24.08
C GLY A 238 -34.17 -16.30 -24.67
N GLY A 239 -34.36 -16.07 -25.98
CA GLY A 239 -35.57 -16.44 -26.70
C GLY A 239 -35.86 -17.94 -26.77
N ASP A 240 -34.85 -18.79 -26.58
CA ASP A 240 -34.99 -20.25 -26.62
C ASP A 240 -35.55 -20.84 -25.31
N LEU A 241 -35.67 -20.05 -24.22
CA LEU A 241 -36.15 -20.51 -22.91
C LEU A 241 -37.68 -20.57 -22.85
N ASP A 242 -38.30 -21.16 -23.86
CA ASP A 242 -39.75 -21.32 -24.01
C ASP A 242 -40.32 -22.50 -23.19
N ALA A 243 -41.61 -22.77 -23.33
CA ALA A 243 -42.26 -23.90 -22.65
C ALA A 243 -41.61 -25.26 -22.97
N GLY A 244 -41.12 -25.45 -24.20
CA GLY A 244 -40.41 -26.65 -24.63
C GLY A 244 -39.09 -26.80 -23.89
N TYR A 245 -38.33 -25.72 -23.77
CA TYR A 245 -37.10 -25.70 -22.98
C TYR A 245 -37.33 -26.12 -21.52
N TRP A 246 -38.38 -25.58 -20.86
CA TRP A 246 -38.65 -25.92 -19.46
C TRP A 246 -39.08 -27.38 -19.27
N PHE A 247 -39.71 -28.00 -20.27
CA PHE A 247 -39.93 -29.45 -20.27
C PHE A 247 -38.61 -30.21 -20.44
N GLU A 248 -37.77 -29.84 -21.40
CA GLU A 248 -36.45 -30.47 -21.59
C GLU A 248 -35.57 -30.30 -20.35
N ASN A 249 -35.62 -29.16 -19.65
CA ASN A 249 -34.96 -28.95 -18.35
C ASN A 249 -35.43 -29.94 -17.28
N LEU A 250 -36.72 -30.30 -17.27
CA LEU A 250 -37.25 -31.31 -16.36
C LEU A 250 -36.91 -32.75 -16.79
N ARG A 251 -36.73 -33.00 -18.09
CA ARG A 251 -36.60 -34.35 -18.68
C ARG A 251 -35.15 -34.80 -18.88
N ARG A 252 -34.26 -33.92 -19.31
CA ARG A 252 -32.88 -34.25 -19.69
C ARG A 252 -31.93 -34.24 -18.49
N PRO A 253 -30.81 -34.98 -18.55
CA PRO A 253 -29.79 -34.92 -17.50
C PRO A 253 -29.20 -33.51 -17.35
N VAL A 254 -28.85 -33.15 -16.12
CA VAL A 254 -28.12 -31.92 -15.80
C VAL A 254 -26.62 -32.13 -16.04
N LEU A 255 -25.99 -31.36 -16.94
CA LEU A 255 -24.58 -31.51 -17.33
C LEU A 255 -23.63 -30.54 -16.59
N LEU A 256 -23.77 -30.40 -15.28
CA LEU A 256 -23.06 -29.38 -14.48
C LEU A 256 -21.53 -29.49 -14.59
N GLU A 257 -20.97 -30.70 -14.49
CA GLU A 257 -19.51 -30.92 -14.56
C GLU A 257 -18.91 -30.31 -15.82
N SER A 258 -19.50 -30.61 -16.98
CA SER A 258 -18.99 -30.12 -18.27
C SER A 258 -19.05 -28.59 -18.39
N VAL A 259 -20.09 -27.97 -17.83
CA VAL A 259 -20.27 -26.51 -17.82
C VAL A 259 -19.21 -25.86 -16.93
N VAL A 260 -19.03 -26.37 -15.71
CA VAL A 260 -18.04 -25.85 -14.76
C VAL A 260 -16.63 -26.03 -15.30
N ALA A 261 -16.29 -27.20 -15.85
CA ALA A 261 -14.99 -27.48 -16.45
C ALA A 261 -14.68 -26.52 -17.61
N GLY A 262 -15.66 -26.27 -18.49
CA GLY A 262 -15.52 -25.32 -19.59
C GLY A 262 -15.24 -23.89 -19.10
N LEU A 263 -16.07 -23.39 -18.17
CA LEU A 263 -15.92 -22.04 -17.60
C LEU A 263 -14.60 -21.89 -16.82
N ALA A 264 -14.19 -22.90 -16.07
CA ALA A 264 -12.93 -22.90 -15.35
C ALA A 264 -11.72 -22.93 -16.31
N GLY A 265 -11.81 -23.69 -17.41
CA GLY A 265 -10.80 -23.71 -18.48
C GLY A 265 -10.68 -22.40 -19.25
N GLU A 266 -11.76 -21.61 -19.33
CA GLU A 266 -11.75 -20.24 -19.86
C GLU A 266 -11.13 -19.20 -18.92
N GLY A 267 -10.76 -19.58 -17.68
CA GLY A 267 -10.05 -18.70 -16.75
C GLY A 267 -10.93 -17.87 -15.82
N VAL A 268 -12.22 -18.21 -15.66
CA VAL A 268 -13.13 -17.60 -14.67
C VAL A 268 -12.49 -17.56 -13.28
N GLY A 269 -12.63 -16.43 -12.58
CA GLY A 269 -12.05 -16.22 -11.24
C GLY A 269 -12.82 -16.81 -10.08
N ALA A 270 -14.15 -16.85 -10.15
CA ALA A 270 -14.97 -17.32 -9.03
C ALA A 270 -16.29 -17.98 -9.45
N PHE A 271 -16.73 -18.95 -8.64
CA PHE A 271 -18.07 -19.53 -8.64
C PHE A 271 -18.75 -19.24 -7.30
N VAL A 272 -19.93 -18.63 -7.34
CA VAL A 272 -20.74 -18.33 -6.16
C VAL A 272 -22.01 -19.16 -6.24
N GLU A 273 -22.16 -20.14 -5.34
CA GLU A 273 -23.42 -20.84 -5.17
C GLU A 273 -24.43 -19.92 -4.45
N VAL A 274 -25.45 -19.50 -5.19
CA VAL A 274 -26.48 -18.59 -4.71
C VAL A 274 -27.61 -19.40 -4.09
N SER A 275 -27.50 -19.72 -2.80
CA SER A 275 -28.42 -20.66 -2.14
C SER A 275 -28.51 -20.50 -0.62
N PRO A 276 -29.60 -20.99 0.00
CA PRO A 276 -29.73 -21.04 1.46
C PRO A 276 -28.79 -22.03 2.15
N HIS A 277 -28.16 -22.94 1.40
CA HIS A 277 -27.16 -23.89 1.88
C HIS A 277 -26.38 -24.50 0.70
N PRO A 278 -25.03 -24.55 0.75
CA PRO A 278 -24.23 -25.11 -0.33
C PRO A 278 -24.49 -26.61 -0.52
N VAL A 279 -24.94 -26.99 -1.70
CA VAL A 279 -25.11 -28.39 -2.12
C VAL A 279 -24.30 -28.75 -3.37
N LEU A 280 -23.81 -27.75 -4.12
CA LEU A 280 -23.00 -27.91 -5.31
C LEU A 280 -21.53 -27.54 -5.09
N VAL A 281 -21.21 -26.69 -4.10
CA VAL A 281 -19.83 -26.22 -3.82
C VAL A 281 -18.80 -27.36 -3.88
N GLY A 282 -19.07 -28.51 -3.24
CA GLY A 282 -18.13 -29.63 -3.24
C GLY A 282 -17.84 -30.20 -4.62
N ALA A 283 -18.87 -30.39 -5.45
CA ALA A 283 -18.72 -30.89 -6.82
C ALA A 283 -18.05 -29.85 -7.73
N VAL A 284 -18.39 -28.56 -7.58
CA VAL A 284 -17.78 -27.46 -8.33
C VAL A 284 -16.29 -27.34 -7.98
N VAL A 285 -15.91 -27.45 -6.71
CA VAL A 285 -14.49 -27.47 -6.28
C VAL A 285 -13.74 -28.63 -6.94
N GLU A 286 -14.29 -29.84 -6.88
CA GLU A 286 -13.66 -31.02 -7.49
C GLU A 286 -13.44 -30.84 -9.00
N THR A 287 -14.43 -30.29 -9.72
CA THR A 287 -14.30 -29.98 -11.14
C THR A 287 -13.26 -28.89 -11.43
N VAL A 288 -13.23 -27.81 -10.63
CA VAL A 288 -12.25 -26.73 -10.77
C VAL A 288 -10.81 -27.25 -10.56
N GLU A 289 -10.62 -28.11 -9.56
CA GLU A 289 -9.35 -28.75 -9.27
C GLU A 289 -8.92 -29.72 -10.38
N SER A 290 -9.86 -30.49 -10.95
CA SER A 290 -9.54 -31.48 -11.99
C SER A 290 -9.00 -30.85 -13.29
N VAL A 291 -9.39 -29.61 -13.58
CA VAL A 291 -8.88 -28.83 -14.72
C VAL A 291 -7.68 -27.93 -14.35
N GLY A 292 -7.19 -27.98 -13.11
CA GLY A 292 -6.05 -27.20 -12.64
C GLY A 292 -6.31 -25.69 -12.53
N SER A 293 -7.57 -25.28 -12.40
CA SER A 293 -7.94 -23.87 -12.26
C SER A 293 -7.82 -23.39 -10.82
N GLY A 294 -7.42 -22.12 -10.65
CA GLY A 294 -7.33 -21.46 -9.34
C GLY A 294 -8.60 -20.72 -8.91
N ALA A 295 -9.74 -20.99 -9.58
CA ALA A 295 -10.99 -20.31 -9.30
C ALA A 295 -11.47 -20.55 -7.85
N VAL A 296 -11.95 -19.49 -7.19
CA VAL A 296 -12.53 -19.62 -5.85
C VAL A 296 -13.99 -20.09 -5.94
N VAL A 297 -14.39 -21.00 -5.06
CA VAL A 297 -15.78 -21.48 -4.98
C VAL A 297 -16.33 -21.20 -3.59
N VAL A 298 -17.44 -20.47 -3.50
CA VAL A 298 -18.10 -20.14 -2.23
C VAL A 298 -19.60 -20.39 -2.31
N GLY A 299 -20.25 -20.60 -1.17
CA GLY A 299 -21.72 -20.61 -1.05
C GLY A 299 -22.24 -19.37 -0.33
N SER A 300 -23.50 -19.01 -0.54
CA SER A 300 -24.09 -17.80 0.06
C SER A 300 -24.38 -17.98 1.55
N LEU A 301 -25.29 -18.89 1.91
CA LEU A 301 -25.67 -19.17 3.30
C LEU A 301 -25.30 -20.60 3.71
N ARG A 302 -25.49 -20.94 4.99
CA ARG A 302 -25.42 -22.33 5.46
C ARG A 302 -26.62 -22.65 6.34
N ARG A 303 -26.96 -23.94 6.43
CA ARG A 303 -28.01 -24.45 7.32
C ARG A 303 -27.69 -24.03 8.76
N GLY A 304 -28.63 -23.36 9.42
CA GLY A 304 -28.45 -22.79 10.77
C GLY A 304 -27.77 -21.42 10.80
N GLU A 305 -27.33 -20.90 9.65
CA GLU A 305 -26.64 -19.61 9.51
C GLU A 305 -27.29 -18.80 8.38
N GLY A 306 -28.57 -18.43 8.56
CA GLY A 306 -29.41 -17.79 7.55
C GLY A 306 -29.34 -16.25 7.51
N GLY A 307 -28.31 -15.67 8.12
CA GLY A 307 -28.21 -14.23 8.39
C GLY A 307 -27.06 -13.52 7.67
N LEU A 308 -26.98 -12.20 7.90
CA LEU A 308 -25.98 -11.34 7.27
C LEU A 308 -24.55 -11.75 7.64
N SER A 309 -24.32 -12.21 8.86
CA SER A 309 -22.99 -12.66 9.34
C SER A 309 -22.38 -13.74 8.45
N ARG A 310 -23.19 -14.72 8.01
CA ARG A 310 -22.74 -15.80 7.13
C ARG A 310 -22.44 -15.30 5.73
N LEU A 311 -23.32 -14.44 5.21
CA LEU A 311 -23.17 -13.90 3.86
C LEU A 311 -21.94 -12.98 3.77
N LEU A 312 -21.67 -12.18 4.81
CA LEU A 312 -20.44 -11.38 4.94
C LEU A 312 -19.19 -12.26 5.03
N LEU A 313 -19.24 -13.39 5.75
CA LEU A 313 -18.13 -14.34 5.78
C LEU A 313 -17.83 -14.90 4.38
N SER A 314 -18.86 -15.32 3.65
CA SER A 314 -18.72 -15.78 2.27
C SER A 314 -18.20 -14.68 1.33
N ALA A 315 -18.59 -13.42 1.54
CA ALA A 315 -18.04 -12.29 0.79
C ALA A 315 -16.57 -12.03 1.15
N GLY A 316 -16.18 -12.19 2.42
CA GLY A 316 -14.80 -12.17 2.86
C GLY A 316 -13.94 -13.24 2.19
N GLU A 317 -14.46 -14.46 2.03
CA GLU A 317 -13.79 -15.55 1.30
C GLU A 317 -13.50 -15.17 -0.17
N LEU A 318 -14.41 -14.44 -0.83
CA LEU A 318 -14.19 -13.89 -2.18
C LEU A 318 -13.16 -12.76 -2.17
N PHE A 319 -13.29 -11.82 -1.23
CA PHE A 319 -12.44 -10.63 -1.14
C PHE A 319 -10.96 -10.98 -0.95
N VAL A 320 -10.63 -11.91 -0.04
CA VAL A 320 -9.24 -12.33 0.20
C VAL A 320 -8.63 -13.08 -0.99
N ARG A 321 -9.46 -13.52 -1.94
CA ARG A 321 -9.04 -14.15 -3.20
C ARG A 321 -8.99 -13.19 -4.38
N GLY A 322 -9.20 -11.89 -4.13
CA GLY A 322 -9.04 -10.83 -5.13
C GLY A 322 -10.31 -10.48 -5.90
N VAL A 323 -11.46 -11.02 -5.53
CA VAL A 323 -12.75 -10.60 -6.10
C VAL A 323 -13.14 -9.25 -5.50
N GLY A 324 -13.39 -8.26 -6.35
CA GLY A 324 -13.76 -6.92 -5.91
C GLY A 324 -15.12 -6.89 -5.21
N LEU A 325 -15.18 -6.22 -4.06
CA LEU A 325 -16.42 -5.90 -3.37
C LEU A 325 -16.63 -4.39 -3.37
N ASP A 326 -17.88 -3.97 -3.58
CA ASP A 326 -18.29 -2.59 -3.33
C ASP A 326 -18.53 -2.38 -1.83
N LEU A 327 -17.46 -2.01 -1.13
CA LEU A 327 -17.51 -1.73 0.30
C LEU A 327 -18.36 -0.50 0.64
N SER A 328 -18.66 0.38 -0.33
CA SER A 328 -19.54 1.53 -0.08
C SER A 328 -20.98 1.11 0.22
N ALA A 329 -21.39 -0.08 -0.24
CA ALA A 329 -22.68 -0.68 0.10
C ALA A 329 -22.76 -1.17 1.56
N TRP A 330 -21.62 -1.36 2.22
CA TRP A 330 -21.53 -1.91 3.59
C TRP A 330 -21.24 -0.84 4.64
N VAL A 331 -20.55 0.23 4.22
CA VAL A 331 -20.11 1.29 5.12
C VAL A 331 -21.06 2.48 4.95
N PRO A 332 -22.04 2.66 5.86
CA PRO A 332 -22.84 3.87 5.86
C PRO A 332 -21.93 5.09 5.99
N VAL A 333 -22.40 6.25 5.51
CA VAL A 333 -21.69 7.52 5.71
C VAL A 333 -21.44 7.70 7.21
N GLY A 334 -20.17 7.67 7.60
CA GLY A 334 -19.74 7.67 9.00
C GLY A 334 -18.32 8.19 9.15
N ASN A 335 -17.87 8.31 10.40
CA ASN A 335 -16.53 8.82 10.70
C ASN A 335 -15.48 7.76 10.34
N ARG A 336 -14.63 8.07 9.37
CA ARG A 336 -13.46 7.23 9.05
C ARG A 336 -12.45 7.36 10.19
N VAL A 337 -12.10 6.23 10.81
CA VAL A 337 -11.05 6.16 11.83
C VAL A 337 -9.75 5.67 11.18
N GLU A 338 -8.62 6.20 11.61
CA GLU A 338 -7.32 5.73 11.15
C GLU A 338 -7.01 4.37 11.77
N LEU A 339 -6.83 3.36 10.92
CA LEU A 339 -6.37 2.03 11.34
C LEU A 339 -4.84 1.94 11.19
N PRO A 340 -4.17 1.10 11.99
CA PRO A 340 -2.74 0.82 11.79
C PRO A 340 -2.45 0.49 10.32
N SER A 341 -1.49 1.20 9.74
CA SER A 341 -1.08 0.99 8.34
C SER A 341 -0.45 -0.39 8.12
N TYR A 342 -0.21 -0.75 6.84
CA TYR A 342 0.40 -2.02 6.44
C TYR A 342 1.63 -2.34 7.29
N ALA A 343 1.59 -3.49 7.98
CA ALA A 343 2.71 -3.98 8.77
C ALA A 343 3.83 -4.45 7.82
N PHE A 344 4.67 -3.52 7.38
CA PHE A 344 5.81 -3.83 6.54
C PHE A 344 6.65 -4.94 7.17
N GLN A 345 6.98 -5.97 6.39
CA GLN A 345 8.02 -6.94 6.74
C GLN A 345 9.35 -6.22 6.69
N ARG A 346 9.71 -5.53 7.78
CA ARG A 346 10.88 -4.67 7.89
C ARG A 346 12.16 -5.50 7.77
N ARG A 347 12.60 -5.73 6.53
CA ARG A 347 13.91 -6.27 6.18
C ARG A 347 14.80 -5.11 5.74
N ARG A 348 16.04 -5.10 6.21
CA ARG A 348 17.02 -4.07 5.87
C ARG A 348 17.52 -4.32 4.45
N PHE A 349 16.98 -3.61 3.47
CA PHE A 349 17.40 -3.63 2.05
C PHE A 349 18.29 -2.44 1.67
N TRP A 350 18.94 -1.82 2.65
CA TRP A 350 19.97 -0.83 2.35
C TRP A 350 21.07 -1.53 1.56
N LEU A 351 21.44 -0.98 0.41
CA LEU A 351 22.74 -1.25 -0.18
C LEU A 351 23.74 -0.92 0.94
N GLY A 352 24.32 -1.96 1.55
CA GLY A 352 25.45 -1.75 2.43
C GLY A 352 26.41 -0.92 1.61
N SER A 353 26.78 0.26 2.11
CA SER A 353 27.87 1.00 1.49
C SER A 353 29.00 0.00 1.28
N VAL A 354 29.49 -0.15 0.06
CA VAL A 354 30.87 -0.62 -0.17
C VAL A 354 31.83 0.45 0.33
N GLY A 355 31.61 0.94 1.55
CA GLY A 355 32.61 1.52 2.40
C GLY A 355 32.89 0.43 3.41
N GLY A 356 33.94 -0.35 3.16
CA GLY A 356 34.59 -1.06 4.26
C GLY A 356 34.86 -0.06 5.38
N ASP A 357 35.01 -0.57 6.60
CA ASP A 357 35.62 0.22 7.67
C ASP A 357 36.79 1.02 7.07
N VAL A 358 36.75 2.35 7.11
CA VAL A 358 37.79 3.19 6.49
C VAL A 358 39.19 2.81 6.99
N ARG A 359 39.27 2.14 8.16
CA ARG A 359 40.49 1.51 8.68
C ARG A 359 41.07 0.43 7.77
N SER A 360 40.25 -0.30 7.02
CA SER A 360 40.71 -1.34 6.08
C SER A 360 41.49 -0.78 4.88
N VAL A 361 41.40 0.54 4.65
CA VAL A 361 42.19 1.26 3.63
C VAL A 361 43.16 2.27 4.27
N GLY A 362 43.47 2.11 5.56
CA GLY A 362 44.48 2.91 6.26
C GLY A 362 44.03 4.28 6.76
N LEU A 363 42.72 4.57 6.73
CA LEU A 363 42.16 5.82 7.26
C LEU A 363 41.63 5.64 8.69
N VAL A 364 41.84 6.64 9.54
CA VAL A 364 41.21 6.75 10.85
C VAL A 364 39.97 7.62 10.72
N ALA A 365 38.83 7.23 11.31
CA ALA A 365 37.62 8.04 11.28
C ALA A 365 37.83 9.37 12.03
N ALA A 366 37.71 10.50 11.33
CA ALA A 366 38.02 11.82 11.89
C ALA A 366 36.93 12.38 12.83
N ARG A 367 35.77 11.71 12.94
CA ARG A 367 34.61 12.11 13.77
C ARG A 367 34.28 13.61 13.67
N HIS A 368 34.32 14.15 12.45
CA HIS A 368 34.07 15.56 12.17
C HIS A 368 33.04 15.68 11.04
N SER A 369 32.23 16.74 11.07
CA SER A 369 31.12 16.90 10.13
C SER A 369 31.57 17.21 8.70
N LEU A 370 32.74 17.84 8.49
CA LEU A 370 33.27 18.18 7.14
C LEU A 370 34.34 17.21 6.60
N VAL A 371 34.98 16.40 7.46
CA VAL A 371 36.04 15.46 7.06
C VAL A 371 35.73 14.08 7.63
N ALA A 372 35.78 13.07 6.77
CA ALA A 372 35.36 11.71 7.11
C ALA A 372 36.51 10.87 7.68
N GLY A 373 37.75 11.11 7.22
CA GLY A 373 38.91 10.34 7.67
C GLY A 373 40.20 11.15 7.71
N SER A 374 41.16 10.69 8.51
CA SER A 374 42.53 11.18 8.57
C SER A 374 43.54 10.06 8.30
N MET A 375 44.70 10.42 7.75
CA MET A 375 45.82 9.53 7.49
C MET A 375 47.12 10.26 7.86
N ARG A 376 47.99 9.58 8.61
CA ARG A 376 49.38 10.05 8.80
C ARG A 376 50.22 9.60 7.60
N LEU A 377 51.02 10.51 7.06
CA LEU A 377 51.92 10.19 5.96
C LEU A 377 53.08 9.35 6.46
N ALA A 378 53.53 8.38 5.66
CA ALA A 378 54.59 7.46 6.06
C ALA A 378 56.00 8.09 5.97
N ASP A 379 56.16 9.12 5.14
CA ASP A 379 57.42 9.79 4.85
C ASP A 379 57.68 11.06 5.71
N GLY A 380 56.90 11.27 6.77
CA GLY A 380 57.15 12.32 7.76
C GLY A 380 56.00 12.50 8.77
N ASP A 381 56.10 13.53 9.62
CA ASP A 381 55.06 13.88 10.61
C ASP A 381 53.87 14.63 10.00
N GLY A 382 53.55 14.38 8.73
CA GLY A 382 52.45 15.00 8.01
C GLY A 382 51.12 14.27 8.20
N VAL A 383 50.01 14.98 8.04
CA VAL A 383 48.65 14.44 8.15
C VAL A 383 47.81 14.91 6.97
N VAL A 384 47.01 14.01 6.42
CA VAL A 384 45.99 14.32 5.42
C VAL A 384 44.62 14.00 6.00
N LEU A 385 43.72 14.98 6.01
CA LEU A 385 42.30 14.79 6.29
C LEU A 385 41.53 14.80 4.96
N THR A 386 40.57 13.90 4.81
CA THR A 386 39.80 13.75 3.58
C THR A 386 38.31 13.69 3.86
N GLY A 387 37.51 14.24 2.95
CA GLY A 387 36.07 14.28 3.05
C GLY A 387 35.40 14.47 1.70
N ARG A 388 34.07 14.54 1.71
CA ARG A 388 33.26 14.91 0.56
C ARG A 388 32.23 15.94 1.01
N LEU A 389 32.23 17.11 0.38
CA LEU A 389 31.26 18.17 0.63
C LEU A 389 30.21 18.16 -0.47
N SER A 390 28.93 18.23 -0.10
CA SER A 390 27.83 18.39 -1.05
C SER A 390 26.62 19.01 -0.37
N VAL A 391 25.79 19.72 -1.11
CA VAL A 391 24.55 20.29 -0.58
C VAL A 391 23.55 19.22 -0.10
N GLN A 392 23.68 17.97 -0.57
CA GLN A 392 22.84 16.85 -0.12
C GLN A 392 23.25 16.31 1.25
N SER A 393 24.56 16.25 1.53
CA SER A 393 25.10 15.76 2.80
C SER A 393 25.25 16.86 3.86
N HIS A 394 25.42 18.11 3.42
CA HIS A 394 25.65 19.28 4.25
C HIS A 394 24.61 20.35 3.90
N GLY A 395 23.34 20.05 4.18
CA GLY A 395 22.20 20.86 3.75
C GLY A 395 22.30 22.35 4.12
N TRP A 396 22.93 22.68 5.24
CA TRP A 396 23.13 24.06 5.68
C TRP A 396 24.05 24.89 4.77
N LEU A 397 24.97 24.27 4.02
CA LEU A 397 25.87 25.01 3.13
C LEU A 397 25.14 25.71 1.98
N VAL A 398 23.95 25.22 1.60
CA VAL A 398 23.12 25.85 0.55
C VAL A 398 22.70 27.29 0.90
N ASP A 399 22.72 27.63 2.19
CA ASP A 399 22.34 28.95 2.70
C ASP A 399 23.49 29.96 2.65
N HIS A 400 24.72 29.57 2.28
CA HIS A 400 25.83 30.51 2.11
C HIS A 400 26.02 30.85 0.63
N VAL A 401 25.20 31.77 0.12
CA VAL A 401 25.22 32.21 -1.27
C VAL A 401 25.85 33.59 -1.40
N VAL A 402 26.86 33.71 -2.26
CA VAL A 402 27.44 35.00 -2.67
C VAL A 402 27.32 35.12 -4.18
N GLY A 403 26.67 36.19 -4.64
CA GLY A 403 26.16 36.30 -6.00
C GLY A 403 25.10 35.22 -6.27
N ASP A 404 25.39 34.31 -7.21
CA ASP A 404 24.53 33.18 -7.59
C ASP A 404 25.14 31.82 -7.23
N VAL A 405 26.24 31.81 -6.48
CA VAL A 405 27.06 30.62 -6.20
C VAL A 405 26.96 30.23 -4.73
N VAL A 406 26.81 28.93 -4.47
CA VAL A 406 26.93 28.36 -3.13
C VAL A 406 28.41 28.23 -2.80
N LEU A 407 28.90 29.07 -1.89
CA LEU A 407 30.30 29.08 -1.48
C LEU A 407 30.44 28.42 -0.11
N VAL A 408 31.47 27.60 0.07
CA VAL A 408 31.88 27.20 1.42
C VAL A 408 32.43 28.45 2.14
N PRO A 409 31.89 28.81 3.31
CA PRO A 409 32.28 30.04 4.01
C PRO A 409 33.75 29.98 4.44
N GLY A 410 34.40 31.14 4.53
CA GLY A 410 35.77 31.25 5.07
C GLY A 410 35.87 30.67 6.49
N ALA A 411 34.81 30.82 7.29
CA ALA A 411 34.68 30.21 8.61
C ALA A 411 34.79 28.67 8.59
N ALA A 412 34.34 27.99 7.53
CA ALA A 412 34.51 26.55 7.40
C ALA A 412 35.95 26.17 7.05
N LEU A 413 36.69 27.04 6.36
CA LEU A 413 38.12 26.83 6.09
C LEU A 413 38.96 27.03 7.35
N VAL A 414 38.56 27.97 8.23
CA VAL A 414 39.11 28.10 9.59
C VAL A 414 38.87 26.83 10.41
N GLU A 415 37.63 26.33 10.44
CA GLU A 415 37.28 25.09 11.14
C GLU A 415 38.09 23.89 10.65
N LEU A 416 38.30 23.75 9.34
CA LEU A 416 39.15 22.70 8.76
C LEU A 416 40.62 22.83 9.19
N ALA A 417 41.14 24.05 9.31
CA ALA A 417 42.51 24.29 9.76
C ALA A 417 42.69 23.95 11.25
N VAL A 418 41.74 24.37 12.10
CA VAL A 418 41.72 24.03 13.54
C VAL A 418 41.64 22.51 13.72
N ARG A 419 40.69 21.85 13.05
CA ARG A 419 40.55 20.40 13.13
C ARG A 419 41.80 19.65 12.68
N ALA A 420 42.51 20.15 11.67
CA ALA A 420 43.79 19.57 11.25
C ALA A 420 44.89 19.79 12.30
N GLY A 421 44.91 20.95 12.96
CA GLY A 421 45.79 21.24 14.09
C GLY A 421 45.61 20.27 15.26
N ASP A 422 44.35 19.92 15.59
CA ASP A 422 44.02 18.97 16.66
C ASP A 422 44.66 17.58 16.46
N GLU A 423 44.89 17.14 15.20
CA GLU A 423 45.54 15.85 14.91
C GLU A 423 47.01 15.79 15.37
N VAL A 424 47.65 16.96 15.52
CA VAL A 424 49.07 17.11 15.82
C VAL A 424 49.35 18.00 17.05
N GLY A 425 48.30 18.45 17.74
CA GLY A 425 48.42 19.30 18.92
C GLY A 425 48.83 20.75 18.61
N CYS A 426 48.49 21.26 17.42
CA CYS A 426 48.58 22.68 17.11
C CYS A 426 47.24 23.35 17.40
N ASP A 427 47.21 24.24 18.38
CA ASP A 427 46.03 24.92 18.92
C ASP A 427 45.84 26.34 18.38
N ARG A 428 46.80 26.85 17.60
CA ARG A 428 46.75 28.19 17.00
C ARG A 428 46.98 28.14 15.49
N VAL A 429 46.09 28.80 14.76
CA VAL A 429 46.29 29.16 13.35
C VAL A 429 47.00 30.51 13.34
N GLU A 430 48.31 30.50 13.08
CA GLU A 430 49.10 31.73 13.04
C GLU A 430 48.65 32.63 11.90
N GLU A 431 48.47 32.04 10.72
CA GLU A 431 47.95 32.71 9.53
C GLU A 431 47.19 31.71 8.65
N LEU A 432 46.03 32.11 8.12
CA LEU A 432 45.27 31.40 7.09
C LEU A 432 44.93 32.39 5.97
N THR A 433 45.49 32.16 4.79
CA THR A 433 45.20 32.91 3.55
C THR A 433 44.23 32.13 2.67
N LEU A 434 43.17 32.78 2.22
CA LEU A 434 42.21 32.25 1.24
C LEU A 434 42.63 32.65 -0.18
N HIS A 435 42.60 31.68 -1.11
CA HIS A 435 43.08 31.84 -2.48
C HIS A 435 41.93 31.86 -3.49
N THR A 436 41.41 30.68 -3.82
CA THR A 436 40.30 30.49 -4.74
C THR A 436 39.05 30.11 -3.93
N PRO A 437 37.89 30.77 -4.12
CA PRO A 437 36.64 30.37 -3.48
C PRO A 437 36.34 28.89 -3.74
N LEU A 438 35.83 28.19 -2.71
CA LEU A 438 35.40 26.80 -2.83
C LEU A 438 33.90 26.79 -3.14
N GLU A 439 33.58 26.56 -4.41
CA GLU A 439 32.20 26.49 -4.90
C GLU A 439 31.63 25.08 -4.75
N LEU A 440 30.37 24.98 -4.30
CA LEU A 440 29.65 23.70 -4.26
C LEU A 440 28.66 23.60 -5.42
N PRO A 441 28.73 22.53 -6.22
CA PRO A 441 27.78 22.33 -7.29
C PRO A 441 26.39 22.01 -6.71
N ARG A 442 25.33 22.43 -7.41
CA ARG A 442 23.94 22.12 -7.02
C ARG A 442 23.63 20.61 -7.02
N ARG A 443 24.38 19.84 -7.81
CA ARG A 443 24.31 18.37 -7.91
C ARG A 443 25.72 17.80 -7.89
N GLY A 444 25.91 16.64 -7.26
CA GLY A 444 27.24 16.07 -7.04
C GLY A 444 27.90 16.68 -5.80
N GLY A 445 29.22 16.68 -5.75
CA GLY A 445 29.96 17.25 -4.64
C GLY A 445 31.42 17.51 -4.99
N VAL A 446 32.20 17.84 -3.98
CA VAL A 446 33.66 17.94 -4.10
C VAL A 446 34.33 16.99 -3.12
N HIS A 447 35.36 16.30 -3.58
CA HIS A 447 36.35 15.68 -2.70
C HIS A 447 37.20 16.77 -2.08
N LEU A 448 37.32 16.74 -0.75
CA LEU A 448 38.09 17.68 0.04
C LEU A 448 39.35 16.99 0.55
N GLN A 449 40.50 17.66 0.46
CA GLN A 449 41.73 17.25 1.11
C GLN A 449 42.33 18.42 1.90
N VAL A 450 42.66 18.16 3.17
CA VAL A 450 43.42 19.07 4.02
C VAL A 450 44.77 18.42 4.27
N VAL A 451 45.84 19.04 3.79
CA VAL A 451 47.20 18.50 3.85
C VAL A 451 48.01 19.36 4.81
N LEU A 452 48.41 18.77 5.94
CA LEU A 452 49.26 19.38 6.95
C LEU A 452 50.65 18.74 6.89
N GLY A 453 51.69 19.56 6.69
CA GLY A 453 53.07 19.10 6.65
C GLY A 453 53.66 18.76 8.02
N GLY A 454 54.85 18.16 7.97
CA GLY A 454 55.72 18.05 9.15
C GLY A 454 56.11 19.43 9.72
N PRO A 455 56.61 19.49 10.97
CA PRO A 455 57.07 20.74 11.55
C PRO A 455 58.37 21.18 10.86
N ASP A 456 58.51 22.48 10.64
CA ASP A 456 59.79 23.07 10.24
C ASP A 456 60.74 23.18 11.45
N GLY A 457 61.93 23.76 11.22
CA GLY A 457 62.94 23.93 12.28
C GLY A 457 62.50 24.82 13.46
N SER A 458 61.38 25.53 13.34
CA SER A 458 60.77 26.36 14.39
C SER A 458 59.51 25.73 15.01
N GLY A 459 59.13 24.52 14.58
CA GLY A 459 57.91 23.85 15.04
C GLY A 459 56.64 24.28 14.32
N ARG A 460 56.73 25.19 13.33
CA ARG A 460 55.59 25.66 12.54
C ARG A 460 55.25 24.63 11.48
N ARG A 461 53.96 24.47 11.18
CA ARG A 461 53.47 23.48 10.20
C ARG A 461 52.69 24.17 9.10
N GLY A 462 53.08 23.95 7.85
CA GLY A 462 52.33 24.43 6.69
C GLY A 462 51.12 23.56 6.38
N LEU A 463 49.98 24.20 6.10
CA LEU A 463 48.71 23.55 5.74
C LEU A 463 48.23 24.04 4.37
N GLY A 464 47.59 23.13 3.61
CA GLY A 464 46.83 23.47 2.41
C GLY A 464 45.46 22.81 2.41
N ILE A 465 44.42 23.56 2.00
CA ILE A 465 43.06 23.04 1.81
C ILE A 465 42.78 23.00 0.32
N TYR A 466 42.34 21.84 -0.15
CA TYR A 466 42.20 21.52 -1.56
C TYR A 466 40.85 20.86 -1.86
N SER A 467 40.30 21.10 -3.04
CA SER A 467 39.14 20.34 -3.50
C SER A 467 39.19 19.99 -4.98
N ARG A 468 38.37 19.01 -5.36
CA ARG A 468 38.14 18.59 -6.74
C ARG A 468 36.70 18.08 -6.86
N LEU A 469 36.03 18.29 -7.98
CA LEU A 469 34.72 17.68 -8.23
C LEU A 469 34.77 16.16 -8.04
N ASP A 470 33.71 15.59 -7.47
CA ASP A 470 33.66 14.18 -7.10
C ASP A 470 33.47 13.22 -8.29
N ASP A 471 32.99 13.75 -9.41
CA ASP A 471 32.88 13.06 -10.69
C ASP A 471 34.05 13.33 -11.64
N ALA A 472 35.02 14.17 -11.24
CA ALA A 472 36.19 14.44 -12.04
C ALA A 472 37.08 13.19 -12.16
N GLY A 473 37.63 12.98 -13.36
CA GLY A 473 38.63 11.94 -13.61
C GLY A 473 39.83 12.06 -12.67
N VAL A 474 40.47 10.93 -12.36
CA VAL A 474 41.57 10.84 -11.38
C VAL A 474 42.75 11.75 -11.70
N ASP A 475 42.98 12.07 -12.98
CA ASP A 475 44.08 12.91 -13.46
C ASP A 475 43.81 14.42 -13.34
N VAL A 476 42.57 14.82 -13.03
CA VAL A 476 42.24 16.23 -12.82
C VAL A 476 42.89 16.71 -11.52
N PRO A 477 43.72 17.77 -11.52
CA PRO A 477 44.40 18.23 -10.32
C PRO A 477 43.41 18.84 -9.32
N PHE A 478 43.79 18.79 -8.05
CA PHE A 478 43.07 19.51 -7.00
C PHE A 478 43.31 21.02 -7.10
N THR A 479 42.27 21.81 -6.84
CA THR A 479 42.35 23.26 -6.69
C THR A 479 42.67 23.61 -5.25
N ARG A 480 43.63 24.52 -5.02
CA ARG A 480 43.95 25.02 -3.68
C ARG A 480 43.03 26.19 -3.31
N HIS A 481 42.34 26.06 -2.19
CA HIS A 481 41.42 27.07 -1.67
C HIS A 481 42.03 27.89 -0.53
N ALA A 482 42.89 27.28 0.29
CA ALA A 482 43.54 27.98 1.40
C ALA A 482 44.96 27.48 1.67
N SER A 483 45.75 28.35 2.31
CA SER A 483 47.04 28.02 2.91
C SER A 483 47.07 28.51 4.34
N ALA A 484 47.62 27.72 5.25
CA ALA A 484 47.79 28.15 6.63
C ALA A 484 49.16 27.78 7.20
N VAL A 485 49.52 28.46 8.28
CA VAL A 485 50.60 28.09 9.18
C VAL A 485 50.02 27.83 10.55
N LEU A 486 50.26 26.64 11.09
CA LEU A 486 49.81 26.21 12.40
C LEU A 486 50.99 26.13 13.36
N VAL A 487 50.77 26.51 14.61
CA VAL A 487 51.74 26.43 15.70
C VAL A 487 51.10 25.79 16.93
N GLY A 488 51.92 25.09 17.72
CA GLY A 488 51.49 24.55 19.01
C GLY A 488 51.94 25.44 20.17
N GLY A 489 51.18 25.44 21.26
CA GLY A 489 51.48 26.21 22.46
C GLY A 489 50.87 27.62 22.43
N GLY A 490 49.72 27.76 21.78
CA GLY A 490 48.86 28.94 21.90
C GLY A 490 48.57 29.24 23.37
N GLY A 491 48.51 30.53 23.71
CA GLY A 491 48.12 30.93 25.06
C GLY A 491 46.68 30.48 25.34
N ALA A 492 46.35 30.18 26.59
CA ALA A 492 44.94 30.04 26.96
C ALA A 492 44.20 31.30 26.51
N VAL A 493 43.11 31.14 25.76
CA VAL A 493 42.27 32.28 25.33
C VAL A 493 41.80 33.01 26.60
N VAL A 494 42.39 34.17 26.89
CA VAL A 494 42.07 34.94 28.10
C VAL A 494 40.89 35.85 27.78
N GLY A 495 39.68 35.47 28.19
CA GLY A 495 38.54 36.37 28.19
C GLY A 495 38.19 36.85 29.60
N GLY A 496 37.76 38.11 29.69
CA GLY A 496 37.12 38.65 30.89
C GLY A 496 35.60 38.62 30.72
N VAL A 497 34.87 38.39 31.81
CA VAL A 497 33.40 38.53 31.82
C VAL A 497 33.06 40.00 31.60
N VAL A 498 32.51 40.32 30.44
CA VAL A 498 32.00 41.67 30.14
C VAL A 498 30.49 41.68 30.43
N PRO A 499 29.94 42.66 31.17
CA PRO A 499 28.49 42.82 31.31
C PRO A 499 27.83 42.94 29.93
N TRP A 500 26.69 42.29 29.74
CA TRP A 500 25.98 42.23 28.45
C TRP A 500 24.54 42.74 28.58
N PRO A 501 24.09 43.70 27.75
CA PRO A 501 24.88 44.42 26.76
C PRO A 501 26.01 45.27 27.40
N PRO A 502 27.09 45.59 26.67
CA PRO A 502 28.22 46.33 27.22
C PRO A 502 27.81 47.70 27.78
N VAL A 503 28.28 48.01 28.99
CA VAL A 503 27.99 49.30 29.64
C VAL A 503 28.48 50.45 28.75
N GLY A 504 27.59 51.42 28.51
CA GLY A 504 27.86 52.60 27.69
C GLY A 504 27.85 52.36 26.18
N ALA A 505 27.38 51.19 25.71
CA ALA A 505 27.19 50.94 24.29
C ALA A 505 25.77 51.32 23.83
N GLU A 506 25.66 51.92 22.64
CA GLU A 506 24.40 52.29 22.00
C GLU A 506 23.88 51.15 21.13
N VAL A 507 22.57 50.94 21.10
CA VAL A 507 21.94 49.89 20.28
C VAL A 507 22.05 50.26 18.80
N VAL A 508 22.49 49.30 17.98
CA VAL A 508 22.47 49.39 16.51
C VAL A 508 21.31 48.54 16.00
N SER A 509 20.45 49.12 15.15
CA SER A 509 19.38 48.35 14.54
C SER A 509 19.96 47.30 13.58
N VAL A 510 19.50 46.06 13.73
CA VAL A 510 19.79 44.94 12.82
C VAL A 510 18.59 44.64 11.90
N GLU A 511 17.53 45.43 11.97
CA GLU A 511 16.39 45.34 11.06
C GLU A 511 16.84 45.74 9.64
N GLY A 512 16.47 44.95 8.63
CA GLY A 512 16.90 45.18 7.25
C GLY A 512 18.36 44.79 6.96
N PHE A 513 19.11 44.30 7.95
CA PHE A 513 20.53 44.00 7.80
C PHE A 513 20.79 42.96 6.70
N TYR A 514 20.03 41.86 6.71
CA TYR A 514 20.20 40.78 5.75
C TYR A 514 19.65 41.13 4.35
N GLU A 515 18.64 41.99 4.28
CA GLU A 515 18.13 42.56 3.04
C GLU A 515 19.20 43.43 2.38
N GLY A 516 19.86 44.32 3.15
CA GLY A 516 20.98 45.13 2.65
C GLY A 516 22.18 44.30 2.21
N LEU A 517 22.51 43.23 2.96
CA LEU A 517 23.54 42.28 2.54
C LEU A 517 23.16 41.56 1.23
N ALA A 518 21.89 41.20 1.03
CA ALA A 518 21.43 40.57 -0.20
C ALA A 518 21.53 41.51 -1.42
N GLU A 519 21.27 42.81 -1.23
CA GLU A 519 21.48 43.85 -2.25
C GLU A 519 22.97 44.00 -2.59
N ALA A 520 23.86 43.89 -1.61
CA ALA A 520 25.31 43.88 -1.79
C ALA A 520 25.86 42.54 -2.35
N GLY A 521 25.00 41.56 -2.64
CA GLY A 521 25.35 40.27 -3.24
C GLY A 521 25.51 39.11 -2.27
N TYR A 522 25.33 39.27 -0.97
CA TYR A 522 25.36 38.18 0.01
C TYR A 522 23.94 37.68 0.31
N ARG A 523 23.54 36.61 -0.37
CA ARG A 523 22.18 36.06 -0.28
C ARG A 523 22.11 34.95 0.75
N TYR A 524 22.44 35.28 2.00
CA TYR A 524 22.39 34.33 3.10
C TYR A 524 20.97 33.77 3.31
N GLY A 525 20.87 32.44 3.42
CA GLY A 525 19.68 31.70 3.80
C GLY A 525 19.56 31.54 5.33
N PRO A 526 18.51 30.87 5.82
CA PRO A 526 18.14 30.84 7.24
C PRO A 526 19.28 30.44 8.19
N VAL A 527 20.12 29.46 7.84
CA VAL A 527 21.19 28.99 8.74
C VAL A 527 22.27 30.04 8.97
N PHE A 528 22.54 30.91 7.99
CA PHE A 528 23.55 31.96 8.08
C PHE A 528 23.00 33.31 8.57
N ARG A 529 21.71 33.39 8.90
CA ARG A 529 21.07 34.60 9.43
C ARG A 529 21.06 34.63 10.97
N GLY A 530 22.25 34.50 11.55
CA GLY A 530 22.45 34.33 12.98
C GLY A 530 22.49 35.61 13.81
N LEU A 531 22.69 36.79 13.22
CA LEU A 531 22.80 38.06 13.95
C LEU A 531 21.46 38.45 14.60
N ARG A 532 21.44 38.63 15.92
CA ARG A 532 20.22 38.93 16.70
C ARG A 532 20.18 40.35 17.23
N ALA A 533 21.30 40.87 17.68
CA ALA A 533 21.40 42.20 18.23
C ALA A 533 22.82 42.74 18.06
N ALA A 534 22.96 44.06 17.97
CA ALA A 534 24.25 44.72 17.88
C ALA A 534 24.28 46.02 18.68
N TRP A 535 25.48 46.39 19.13
CA TRP A 535 25.74 47.63 19.85
C TRP A 535 27.05 48.25 19.38
N CYS A 536 27.18 49.57 19.52
CA CYS A 536 28.39 50.31 19.22
C CYS A 536 28.88 51.11 20.43
N ARG A 537 30.19 51.13 20.63
CA ARG A 537 30.83 51.98 21.66
C ARG A 537 32.21 52.41 21.21
N GLY A 538 32.40 53.71 20.97
CA GLY A 538 33.73 54.28 20.69
C GLY A 538 34.47 53.63 19.50
N GLY A 539 33.74 53.21 18.47
CA GLY A 539 34.31 52.50 17.31
C GLY A 539 34.38 50.98 17.43
N GLU A 540 34.09 50.42 18.61
CA GLU A 540 33.91 48.99 18.82
C GLU A 540 32.48 48.56 18.48
N VAL A 541 32.33 47.40 17.83
CA VAL A 541 31.04 46.76 17.58
C VAL A 541 30.90 45.54 18.48
N PHE A 542 29.73 45.38 19.06
CA PHE A 542 29.36 44.19 19.82
C PHE A 542 28.16 43.55 19.15
N ALA A 543 28.14 42.22 19.08
CA ALA A 543 27.06 41.49 18.43
C ALA A 543 26.67 40.24 19.21
N GLU A 544 25.38 39.95 19.25
CA GLU A 544 24.87 38.66 19.69
C GLU A 544 24.47 37.84 18.48
N VAL A 545 25.05 36.65 18.35
CA VAL A 545 24.86 35.75 17.20
C VAL A 545 24.40 34.40 17.72
N VAL A 546 23.36 33.86 17.11
CA VAL A 546 22.72 32.61 17.53
C VAL A 546 22.65 31.64 16.36
N LEU A 547 23.11 30.41 16.57
CA LEU A 547 22.91 29.31 15.65
C LEU A 547 21.42 28.94 15.65
N PRO A 548 20.74 28.90 14.49
CA PRO A 548 19.30 28.61 14.45
C PRO A 548 18.91 27.25 15.06
N GLU A 549 17.70 27.18 15.61
CA GLU A 549 17.15 25.93 16.16
C GLU A 549 17.12 24.82 15.09
N GLY A 550 17.49 23.60 15.48
CA GLY A 550 17.55 22.44 14.58
C GLY A 550 18.87 22.28 13.82
N VAL A 551 19.84 23.19 13.99
CA VAL A 551 21.20 23.02 13.46
C VAL A 551 22.10 22.41 14.55
N GLU A 552 22.65 21.23 14.28
CA GLU A 552 23.53 20.50 15.21
C GLU A 552 24.90 21.19 15.31
N ALA A 553 25.27 21.64 16.52
CA ALA A 553 26.59 22.24 16.78
C ALA A 553 27.68 21.18 17.02
N GLN A 554 27.29 19.94 17.32
CA GLN A 554 28.19 18.83 17.61
C GLN A 554 28.97 18.42 16.34
N GLY A 555 30.22 17.99 16.53
CA GLY A 555 31.09 17.56 15.43
C GLY A 555 31.87 18.68 14.74
N PHE A 556 31.87 19.87 15.33
CA PHE A 556 32.71 21.03 14.99
C PHE A 556 33.38 21.56 16.26
N ALA A 557 34.55 22.18 16.15
CA ALA A 557 35.12 23.00 17.22
C ALA A 557 34.27 24.26 17.41
N LEU A 558 33.99 24.98 16.32
CA LEU A 558 33.00 26.05 16.28
C LEU A 558 32.18 25.94 14.99
N HIS A 559 30.86 25.83 15.09
CA HIS A 559 30.01 25.65 13.90
C HIS A 559 30.24 26.80 12.90
N PRO A 560 30.59 26.53 11.62
CA PRO A 560 30.98 27.57 10.67
C PRO A 560 29.93 28.67 10.46
N ALA A 561 28.63 28.33 10.45
CA ALA A 561 27.57 29.34 10.34
C ALA A 561 27.50 30.30 11.54
N LEU A 562 27.89 29.85 12.75
CA LEU A 562 27.92 30.67 13.95
C LEU A 562 29.11 31.63 13.92
N LEU A 563 30.30 31.14 13.53
CA LEU A 563 31.47 31.98 13.31
C LEU A 563 31.22 32.98 12.17
N ASP A 564 30.68 32.54 11.04
CA ASP A 564 30.36 33.42 9.91
C ASP A 564 29.37 34.52 10.32
N GLY A 565 28.33 34.19 11.09
CA GLY A 565 27.42 35.20 11.67
C GLY A 565 28.12 36.24 12.55
N ALA A 566 29.19 35.87 13.26
CA ALA A 566 30.04 36.82 13.99
C ALA A 566 30.85 37.71 13.05
N LEU A 567 31.36 37.16 11.94
CA LEU A 567 32.10 37.91 10.93
C LEU A 567 31.18 38.87 10.13
N GLN A 568 29.91 38.50 9.91
CA GLN A 568 28.95 39.38 9.24
C GLN A 568 28.77 40.72 9.96
N ALA A 569 28.88 40.76 11.29
CA ALA A 569 28.79 41.99 12.08
C ALA A 569 29.92 43.00 11.79
N ILE A 570 30.98 42.62 11.04
CA ILE A 570 31.99 43.53 10.50
C ILE A 570 31.35 44.59 9.60
N ALA A 571 30.24 44.28 8.92
CA ALA A 571 29.51 45.24 8.12
C ALA A 571 28.95 46.43 8.94
N LEU A 572 28.83 46.28 10.26
CA LEU A 572 28.40 47.34 11.18
C LEU A 572 29.58 48.18 11.68
N VAL A 573 30.83 47.79 11.41
CA VAL A 573 32.03 48.52 11.82
C VAL A 573 32.17 49.77 10.94
N PRO A 574 32.18 50.99 11.52
CA PRO A 574 32.22 52.22 10.74
C PRO A 574 33.39 52.28 9.75
N GLY A 575 33.09 52.58 8.50
CA GLY A 575 34.05 52.80 7.41
C GLY A 575 34.70 51.54 6.83
N VAL A 576 34.18 50.34 7.13
CA VAL A 576 34.62 49.07 6.51
C VAL A 576 33.85 48.77 5.22
N VAL A 577 32.58 49.16 5.15
CA VAL A 577 31.73 49.01 3.96
C VAL A 577 31.65 50.37 3.24
N ALA A 578 32.29 50.49 2.08
CA ALA A 578 32.34 51.74 1.31
C ALA A 578 32.13 51.54 -0.21
N GLU A 579 31.81 50.34 -0.71
CA GLU A 579 31.85 50.03 -2.15
C GLU A 579 30.77 49.05 -2.62
N ASP A 580 30.39 49.14 -3.90
CA ASP A 580 29.33 48.38 -4.61
C ASP A 580 29.65 46.88 -4.86
N ARG A 581 30.60 46.26 -4.13
CA ARG A 581 31.01 44.85 -4.34
C ARG A 581 31.11 44.05 -3.03
N PRO A 582 30.73 42.76 -3.03
CA PRO A 582 30.89 41.90 -1.87
C PRO A 582 32.37 41.72 -1.53
N ARG A 583 32.75 42.04 -0.29
CA ARG A 583 34.06 41.76 0.30
C ARG A 583 34.08 40.42 1.03
N LEU A 584 34.94 39.52 0.58
CA LEU A 584 35.13 38.21 1.19
C LEU A 584 36.32 38.22 2.17
N PRO A 585 36.31 37.34 3.19
CA PRO A 585 37.51 37.06 3.98
C PRO A 585 38.71 36.71 3.08
N PHE A 586 39.87 37.32 3.36
CA PHE A 586 41.10 37.07 2.61
C PHE A 586 42.18 36.45 3.49
N ALA A 587 42.42 36.99 4.68
CA ALA A 587 43.42 36.49 5.61
C ALA A 587 42.92 36.54 7.05
N PHE A 588 43.11 35.44 7.78
CA PHE A 588 42.89 35.35 9.22
C PHE A 588 44.25 35.17 9.90
N THR A 589 44.52 35.95 10.94
CA THR A 589 45.77 35.87 11.70
C THR A 589 45.45 35.65 13.18
N GLY A 590 46.22 34.76 13.81
CA GLY A 590 46.11 34.46 15.24
C GLY A 590 44.73 33.93 15.62
N VAL A 591 44.24 32.88 14.94
CA VAL A 591 42.97 32.24 15.29
C VAL A 591 43.21 31.17 16.36
N GLU A 592 42.48 31.28 17.46
CA GLU A 592 42.45 30.30 18.55
C GLU A 592 40.99 30.00 18.89
N VAL A 593 40.65 28.72 19.05
CA VAL A 593 39.29 28.26 19.38
C VAL A 593 39.35 27.52 20.72
N GLY A 594 38.55 27.96 21.68
CA GLY A 594 38.55 27.48 23.06
C GLY A 594 37.44 26.48 23.35
N ALA A 595 36.23 26.98 23.65
CA ALA A 595 35.09 26.14 24.02
C ALA A 595 34.37 25.53 22.79
N VAL A 596 34.12 24.22 22.86
CA VAL A 596 33.43 23.45 21.81
C VAL A 596 31.92 23.37 22.06
N GLY A 597 31.11 23.45 21.00
CA GLY A 597 29.66 23.25 21.07
C GLY A 597 28.84 24.50 21.43
N ALA A 598 29.43 25.69 21.33
CA ALA A 598 28.70 26.95 21.50
C ALA A 598 27.60 27.08 20.43
N THR A 599 26.40 27.50 20.86
CA THR A 599 25.25 27.81 19.98
C THR A 599 24.92 29.31 19.98
N VAL A 600 25.52 30.08 20.90
CA VAL A 600 25.34 31.53 21.02
C VAL A 600 26.71 32.17 21.24
N LEU A 601 27.00 33.24 20.52
CA LEU A 601 28.20 34.05 20.68
C LEU A 601 27.85 35.48 21.08
N ARG A 602 28.59 35.99 22.05
CA ARG A 602 28.72 37.42 22.36
C ARG A 602 30.06 37.89 21.81
N VAL A 603 29.99 38.65 20.73
CA VAL A 603 31.12 39.03 19.88
C VAL A 603 31.51 40.47 20.19
N ARG A 604 32.82 40.74 20.20
CA ARG A 604 33.42 42.07 20.17
C ARG A 604 34.32 42.18 18.95
N LEU A 605 34.13 43.26 18.19
CA LEU A 605 34.87 43.60 16.99
C LEU A 605 35.55 44.95 17.19
N VAL A 606 36.85 45.00 16.90
CA VAL A 606 37.63 46.24 16.97
C VAL A 606 38.40 46.42 15.68
N ARG A 607 38.26 47.60 15.07
CA ARG A 607 38.98 47.97 13.86
C ARG A 607 40.39 48.45 14.21
N GLY A 608 41.40 47.90 13.55
CA GLY A 608 42.78 48.35 13.60
C GLY A 608 43.05 49.52 12.64
N ASP A 609 44.16 50.23 12.87
CA ASP A 609 44.59 51.38 12.05
C ASP A 609 44.92 50.96 10.60
N ASP A 610 45.31 49.70 10.39
CA ASP A 610 45.60 49.10 9.09
C ASP A 610 44.33 48.65 8.32
N GLY A 611 43.15 48.86 8.90
CA GLY A 611 41.87 48.47 8.34
C GLY A 611 41.45 47.03 8.60
N SER A 612 42.29 46.24 9.29
CA SER A 612 41.90 44.90 9.74
C SER A 612 40.92 44.94 10.92
N VAL A 613 40.23 43.83 11.17
CA VAL A 613 39.29 43.72 12.29
C VAL A 613 39.70 42.56 13.19
N SER A 614 39.94 42.86 14.46
CA SER A 614 40.10 41.84 15.50
C SER A 614 38.71 41.36 15.97
N VAL A 615 38.57 40.06 16.21
CA VAL A 615 37.33 39.42 16.67
C VAL A 615 37.61 38.69 17.96
N SER A 616 36.81 38.90 18.99
CA SER A 616 36.78 38.03 20.16
C SER A 616 35.34 37.67 20.51
N ALA A 617 35.10 36.41 20.88
CA ALA A 617 33.77 35.95 21.23
C ALA A 617 33.75 35.04 22.45
N THR A 618 32.71 35.21 23.26
CA THR A 618 32.41 34.35 24.41
C THR A 618 31.04 33.70 24.26
N ASP A 619 30.78 32.64 25.02
CA ASP A 619 29.44 32.14 25.22
C ASP A 619 28.64 33.07 26.18
N PRO A 620 27.34 32.82 26.42
CA PRO A 620 26.55 33.62 27.37
C PRO A 620 27.03 33.58 28.83
N ALA A 621 27.82 32.56 29.21
CA ALA A 621 28.43 32.43 30.53
C ALA A 621 29.76 33.21 30.63
N GLY A 622 30.25 33.78 29.53
CA GLY A 622 31.51 34.53 29.48
C GLY A 622 32.74 33.64 29.25
N VAL A 623 32.54 32.37 28.90
CA VAL A 623 33.64 31.46 28.54
C VAL A 623 34.15 31.83 27.14
N PRO A 624 35.46 32.01 26.94
CA PRO A 624 36.03 32.31 25.63
C PRO A 624 35.80 31.18 24.63
N VAL A 625 35.29 31.54 23.45
CA VAL A 625 34.99 30.59 22.38
C VAL A 625 35.97 30.72 21.23
N VAL A 626 36.23 31.95 20.76
CA VAL A 626 37.16 32.18 19.65
C VAL A 626 37.79 33.57 19.73
N THR A 627 39.07 33.65 19.36
CA THR A 627 39.79 34.89 19.10
C THR A 627 40.38 34.87 17.70
N ILE A 628 40.35 36.01 17.02
CA ILE A 628 40.99 36.29 15.75
C ILE A 628 41.70 37.63 15.93
N GLU A 629 43.03 37.62 15.95
CA GLU A 629 43.81 38.85 16.16
C GLU A 629 43.60 39.85 15.03
N SER A 630 43.52 39.37 13.80
CA SER A 630 43.30 40.21 12.62
C SER A 630 42.58 39.44 11.52
N LEU A 631 41.53 40.04 10.98
CA LEU A 631 40.84 39.60 9.77
C LEU A 631 40.89 40.70 8.72
N ILE A 632 41.40 40.35 7.54
CA ILE A 632 41.44 41.20 6.36
C ILE A 632 40.40 40.70 5.37
N THR A 633 39.59 41.60 4.81
CA THR A 633 38.62 41.32 3.75
C THR A 633 39.03 42.01 2.45
N ARG A 634 38.67 41.44 1.30
CA ARG A 634 38.93 42.00 -0.04
C ARG A 634 37.69 41.92 -0.94
N PRO A 635 37.50 42.87 -1.89
CA PRO A 635 36.38 42.85 -2.84
C PRO A 635 36.37 41.65 -3.80
#